data_AF-A0A319ELI3-F1
#
_entry.id   AF-A0A319ELI3-F1
#
_cell.length_a   1.000
_cell.length_b   1.000
_cell.length_c   1.000
_cell.angle_alpha   90.00
_cell.angle_beta   90.00
_cell.angle_gamma   90.00
#
_symmetry.space_group_name_H-M   'P 1'
#
loop_
_entity.id
_entity.type
_entity.pdbx_description
1 polymer ?
#
loop_
_entity_poly.entity_id
_entity_poly.type
_entity_poly.pdbx_seq_one_letter_code
_entity_poly.pdbx_strand_id
1 'polypeptide(L)'
;MLPSRRPFLADEELGKKDDDHRVRPGRTQQWRPKQWKPPRPRRLLLGLVALYLLYLFFKNMPTDLAPAPERFNPAFAQARQAALQLQQQQLQSPPLAHTPQGPPDRDESDTESTDELYYDGKINFYSLAQSLHRFQGQSSRYHVVIFAAASLKSVSDLLPLACQMANRKFNEVHFVLMGREDVSIEGIQRVNGLDDASCPVNWHDARPDYAQWSTDSRMERAVVAGLGYVRAYLHPRVILTQGESWEDPFLSRGVRSEAHEMGISHVALPNAARDLMWMSTLDSSALQAWNNVQVEFLIHAPSESSGSLIRLIRTLQNADYLGGTPSLTIELPPRVDPELLRFLRSMEWSSHASGKVTLRRRIQPHDMDSTEASLKTVEAFYPRDPTLSHVLVLSPQTELAPSFYHYLMYTMLRYKHSNRAKQLSTKLIGISLELPSSRLTDNEPLIPPELDGNQMSSLRDGQPLPLFLWQAPNSNAALYFGDKWAEFHEFLSNRFAVQEGADQAPPQDKLISKKYPAVMEYMLEFIRGTGYYMVYPSFPAKGTFTLATVHNELYQLPEEFVEDSSPDSPEPSPEAIDNPSKPLTPDSVEGLGVVEKPLSRASTVMPLLERFSLNLPRIDYLPLLSYSGEQLSGSTYARGLEDYWNWFRTRYGGCSESSSSQTVSSGLFCLDG
;
A
#
# COMPACT_ATOMS: atom_id res chain seq x y z
N MET A 1 74.73 63.86 -41.29
CA MET A 1 75.63 62.77 -41.74
C MET A 1 74.82 61.77 -42.56
N LEU A 2 75.49 60.81 -43.22
CA LEU A 2 74.85 59.79 -44.06
C LEU A 2 74.08 58.73 -43.24
N PRO A 3 73.16 57.93 -43.85
CA PRO A 3 72.08 57.24 -43.14
C PRO A 3 72.21 55.71 -43.12
N SER A 4 71.27 55.04 -42.43
CA SER A 4 70.86 53.66 -42.70
C SER A 4 69.41 53.62 -43.21
N ARG A 5 69.05 52.58 -43.98
CA ARG A 5 67.85 52.59 -44.85
C ARG A 5 66.59 52.06 -44.15
N ARG A 6 65.57 52.93 -44.13
CA ARG A 6 64.17 52.75 -44.59
C ARG A 6 63.55 51.32 -44.59
N PRO A 7 62.45 51.09 -43.86
CA PRO A 7 61.46 50.05 -44.14
C PRO A 7 60.36 50.55 -45.11
N PHE A 8 59.45 49.67 -45.53
CA PHE A 8 58.04 50.01 -45.85
C PHE A 8 57.10 48.82 -45.60
N LEU A 9 55.84 49.13 -45.30
CA LEU A 9 54.66 48.24 -45.21
C LEU A 9 53.68 48.60 -46.36
N ALA A 10 52.52 47.93 -46.41
CA ALA A 10 51.39 48.12 -47.35
C ALA A 10 51.62 47.58 -48.78
N ASP A 11 50.63 47.05 -49.52
CA ASP A 11 49.40 46.29 -49.09
C ASP A 11 49.01 45.22 -50.18
N GLU A 12 47.81 44.98 -50.76
CA GLU A 12 46.48 45.61 -50.71
C GLU A 12 45.34 44.65 -51.20
N GLU A 13 44.18 44.70 -50.52
CA GLU A 13 42.78 44.39 -50.94
C GLU A 13 42.22 43.05 -51.52
N LEU A 14 40.97 42.77 -51.08
CA LEU A 14 39.76 42.23 -51.77
C LEU A 14 39.74 40.92 -52.62
N GLY A 15 38.68 40.10 -52.42
CA GLY A 15 38.01 39.45 -53.57
C GLY A 15 37.20 38.14 -53.36
N LYS A 16 35.91 38.23 -52.95
CA LYS A 16 34.82 37.20 -53.03
C LYS A 16 35.05 35.84 -52.30
N LYS A 17 34.09 35.17 -51.66
CA LYS A 17 32.61 35.00 -51.73
C LYS A 17 32.18 33.75 -52.54
N ASP A 18 31.33 32.95 -51.89
CA ASP A 18 30.44 31.86 -52.36
C ASP A 18 30.90 30.39 -52.35
N ASP A 19 29.95 29.60 -51.83
CA ASP A 19 29.53 28.22 -52.09
C ASP A 19 30.31 26.95 -51.65
N ASP A 20 29.52 26.14 -50.93
CA ASP A 20 29.65 24.74 -50.57
C ASP A 20 30.23 23.79 -51.64
N HIS A 21 30.78 22.64 -51.20
CA HIS A 21 30.09 21.35 -51.35
C HIS A 21 30.83 20.12 -50.75
N ARG A 22 30.05 19.34 -49.99
CA ARG A 22 30.11 17.86 -49.82
C ARG A 22 31.44 17.22 -49.36
N VAL A 23 31.47 16.84 -48.08
CA VAL A 23 32.32 15.77 -47.55
C VAL A 23 32.00 14.43 -48.24
N ARG A 24 33.03 13.67 -48.64
CA ARG A 24 32.94 12.23 -48.94
C ARG A 24 33.63 11.42 -47.82
N PRO A 25 33.06 10.27 -47.39
CA PRO A 25 33.58 9.53 -46.24
C PRO A 25 34.71 8.56 -46.60
N GLY A 26 35.57 8.26 -45.62
CA GLY A 26 36.24 6.96 -45.53
C GLY A 26 37.76 6.94 -45.39
N ARG A 27 38.27 6.95 -44.14
CA ARG A 27 39.16 5.88 -43.67
C ARG A 27 39.30 5.83 -42.15
N THR A 28 39.35 4.63 -41.61
CA THR A 28 39.60 4.34 -40.20
C THR A 28 41.07 4.56 -39.84
N GLN A 29 41.35 5.19 -38.70
CA GLN A 29 42.71 5.26 -38.14
C GLN A 29 43.00 4.02 -37.29
N GLN A 30 44.15 3.39 -37.53
CA GLN A 30 44.71 2.34 -36.66
C GLN A 30 45.90 2.89 -35.87
N TRP A 31 45.88 2.74 -34.54
CA TRP A 31 47.02 3.05 -33.69
C TRP A 31 48.15 2.01 -33.86
N ARG A 32 49.41 2.44 -33.74
CA ARG A 32 50.59 1.56 -33.71
C ARG A 32 51.30 1.63 -32.35
N PRO A 33 51.63 0.49 -31.70
CA PRO A 33 52.39 0.48 -30.46
C PRO A 33 53.90 0.72 -30.68
N LYS A 34 54.61 1.13 -29.62
CA LYS A 34 56.06 1.40 -29.63
C LYS A 34 56.89 0.10 -29.65
N GLN A 35 58.00 0.12 -30.39
CA GLN A 35 58.94 -0.99 -30.51
C GLN A 35 59.74 -1.24 -29.22
N TRP A 36 59.98 -2.51 -28.90
CA TRP A 36 60.89 -2.94 -27.83
C TRP A 36 62.35 -3.05 -28.32
N LYS A 37 63.32 -2.93 -27.40
CA LYS A 37 64.75 -3.22 -27.64
C LYS A 37 65.20 -4.42 -26.78
N PRO A 38 66.01 -5.35 -27.30
CA PRO A 38 66.40 -6.57 -26.57
C PRO A 38 67.41 -6.30 -25.43
N PRO A 39 67.38 -7.07 -24.33
CA PRO A 39 68.30 -6.94 -23.20
C PRO A 39 69.69 -7.58 -23.44
N ARG A 40 70.70 -7.13 -22.69
CA ARG A 40 72.09 -7.60 -22.79
C ARG A 40 72.27 -9.04 -22.22
N PRO A 41 73.11 -9.90 -22.84
CA PRO A 41 73.10 -11.35 -22.62
C PRO A 41 73.44 -11.82 -21.20
N ARG A 42 74.22 -11.05 -20.41
CA ARG A 42 74.57 -11.44 -19.03
C ARG A 42 73.37 -11.58 -18.08
N ARG A 43 72.21 -10.98 -18.39
CA ARG A 43 70.97 -11.16 -17.60
C ARG A 43 70.20 -12.44 -17.94
N LEU A 44 70.36 -12.99 -19.15
CA LEU A 44 69.73 -14.25 -19.57
C LEU A 44 70.32 -15.45 -18.82
N LEU A 45 71.65 -15.48 -18.64
CA LEU A 45 72.34 -16.51 -17.86
C LEU A 45 71.92 -16.52 -16.39
N LEU A 46 71.80 -15.34 -15.77
CA LEU A 46 71.27 -15.20 -14.40
C LEU A 46 69.81 -15.67 -14.30
N GLY A 47 68.98 -15.38 -15.31
CA GLY A 47 67.61 -15.89 -15.39
C GLY A 47 67.55 -17.42 -15.43
N LEU A 48 68.38 -18.06 -16.26
CA LEU A 48 68.45 -19.52 -16.35
C LEU A 48 68.95 -20.17 -15.05
N VAL A 49 69.96 -19.60 -14.39
CA VAL A 49 70.44 -20.09 -13.09
C VAL A 49 69.38 -19.94 -12.00
N ALA A 50 68.67 -18.80 -11.95
CA ALA A 50 67.58 -18.59 -11.00
C ALA A 50 66.40 -19.56 -11.24
N LEU A 51 66.06 -19.83 -12.50
CA LEU A 51 65.00 -20.77 -12.88
C LEU A 51 65.40 -22.23 -12.57
N TYR A 52 66.68 -22.60 -12.76
CA TYR A 52 67.21 -23.90 -12.34
C TYR A 52 67.20 -24.10 -10.82
N LEU A 53 67.55 -23.05 -10.05
CA LEU A 53 67.44 -23.07 -8.58
C LEU A 53 65.98 -23.16 -8.11
N LEU A 54 65.05 -22.47 -8.77
CA LEU A 54 63.60 -22.61 -8.53
C LEU A 54 63.11 -24.03 -8.85
N TYR A 55 63.58 -24.64 -9.94
CA TYR A 55 63.26 -26.02 -10.29
C TYR A 55 63.77 -27.01 -9.21
N LEU A 56 65.00 -26.85 -8.74
CA LEU A 56 65.55 -27.67 -7.65
C LEU A 56 64.80 -27.45 -6.32
N PHE A 57 64.42 -26.20 -6.02
CA PHE A 57 63.63 -25.86 -4.83
C PHE A 57 62.27 -26.57 -4.85
N PHE A 58 61.50 -26.45 -5.93
CA PHE A 58 60.20 -27.13 -6.04
C PHE A 58 60.32 -28.65 -6.14
N LYS A 59 61.38 -29.19 -6.77
CA LYS A 59 61.59 -30.63 -6.89
C LYS A 59 61.97 -31.30 -5.56
N ASN A 60 62.70 -30.58 -4.70
CA ASN A 60 63.13 -31.07 -3.39
C ASN A 60 62.27 -30.51 -2.23
N MET A 61 61.15 -29.86 -2.53
CA MET A 61 60.18 -29.41 -1.52
C MET A 61 59.41 -30.64 -1.00
N PRO A 62 59.49 -30.99 0.30
CA PRO A 62 58.70 -32.08 0.84
C PRO A 62 57.22 -31.71 0.77
N THR A 63 56.40 -32.58 0.16
CA THR A 63 54.96 -32.33 -0.04
C THR A 63 54.15 -32.38 1.25
N ASP A 64 54.67 -33.04 2.28
CA ASP A 64 53.95 -33.32 3.54
C ASP A 64 54.17 -32.23 4.59
N LEU A 65 54.28 -30.97 4.12
CA LEU A 65 54.60 -29.81 4.94
C LEU A 65 53.35 -29.05 5.39
N ALA A 66 52.92 -29.32 6.62
CA ALA A 66 51.80 -28.63 7.28
C ALA A 66 51.89 -27.09 7.18
N PRO A 67 50.75 -26.36 7.11
CA PRO A 67 50.71 -24.90 7.01
C PRO A 67 51.60 -24.17 8.02
N ALA A 68 52.20 -23.07 7.59
CA ALA A 68 53.10 -22.26 8.42
C ALA A 68 52.61 -21.96 9.86
N PRO A 69 51.34 -21.55 10.12
CA PRO A 69 50.90 -21.27 11.49
C PRO A 69 50.86 -22.51 12.41
N GLU A 70 50.64 -23.72 11.86
CA GLU A 70 50.55 -24.96 12.65
C GLU A 70 51.92 -25.37 13.23
N ARG A 71 53.02 -24.83 12.70
CA ARG A 71 54.40 -25.11 13.18
C ARG A 71 54.83 -24.24 14.36
N PHE A 72 54.17 -23.09 14.56
CA PHE A 72 54.53 -22.13 15.61
C PHE A 72 53.65 -22.22 16.86
N ASN A 73 52.51 -22.92 16.80
CA ASN A 73 51.67 -23.16 17.97
C ASN A 73 50.93 -24.52 17.85
N PRO A 74 51.25 -25.52 18.71
CA PRO A 74 50.65 -26.85 18.64
C PRO A 74 49.15 -26.87 18.94
N ALA A 75 48.60 -25.83 19.60
CA ALA A 75 47.17 -25.74 19.88
C ALA A 75 46.32 -25.68 18.61
N PHE A 76 46.83 -25.09 17.51
CA PHE A 76 46.10 -25.09 16.23
C PHE A 76 46.09 -26.45 15.54
N ALA A 77 47.17 -27.23 15.67
CA ALA A 77 47.20 -28.61 15.18
C ALA A 77 46.21 -29.49 15.96
N GLN A 78 46.16 -29.34 17.29
CA GLN A 78 45.17 -30.02 18.13
C GLN A 78 43.73 -29.58 17.82
N ALA A 79 43.47 -28.28 17.67
CA ALA A 79 42.15 -27.77 17.28
C ALA A 79 41.71 -28.30 15.90
N ARG A 80 42.65 -28.44 14.94
CA ARG A 80 42.37 -29.02 13.62
C ARG A 80 42.15 -30.52 13.68
N GLN A 81 42.88 -31.25 14.52
CA GLN A 81 42.63 -32.68 14.76
C GLN A 81 41.28 -32.91 15.45
N ALA A 82 40.92 -32.08 16.44
CA ALA A 82 39.60 -32.10 17.05
C ALA A 82 38.49 -31.78 16.05
N ALA A 83 38.68 -30.77 15.18
CA ALA A 83 37.74 -30.45 14.11
C ALA A 83 37.60 -31.60 13.09
N LEU A 84 38.69 -32.28 12.74
CA LEU A 84 38.67 -33.45 11.85
C LEU A 84 38.05 -34.69 12.52
N GLN A 85 38.24 -34.89 13.82
CA GLN A 85 37.55 -35.94 14.58
C GLN A 85 36.06 -35.66 14.71
N LEU A 86 35.66 -34.41 14.99
CA LEU A 86 34.27 -33.97 14.95
C LEU A 86 33.67 -34.15 13.55
N GLN A 87 34.41 -33.85 12.49
CA GLN A 87 33.96 -34.06 11.11
C GLN A 87 33.88 -35.54 10.74
N GLN A 88 34.75 -36.41 11.27
CA GLN A 88 34.65 -37.86 11.12
C GLN A 88 33.50 -38.47 11.95
N GLN A 89 33.20 -37.92 13.13
CA GLN A 89 32.02 -38.26 13.92
C GLN A 89 30.72 -37.75 13.27
N GLN A 90 30.75 -36.62 12.55
CA GLN A 90 29.63 -36.15 11.72
C GLN A 90 29.49 -36.88 10.37
N LEU A 91 30.55 -37.56 9.91
CA LEU A 91 30.48 -38.51 8.78
C LEU A 91 29.86 -39.86 9.18
N GLN A 92 29.79 -40.16 10.49
CA GLN A 92 28.77 -41.07 11.01
C GLN A 92 27.45 -40.30 11.15
N SER A 93 26.74 -40.18 10.03
CA SER A 93 25.30 -39.87 10.07
C SER A 93 24.63 -40.77 11.13
N PRO A 94 23.74 -40.25 11.98
CA PRO A 94 22.77 -41.14 12.61
C PRO A 94 22.09 -41.93 11.48
N PRO A 95 21.74 -43.22 11.69
CA PRO A 95 21.04 -43.98 10.66
C PRO A 95 19.82 -43.17 10.24
N LEU A 96 19.68 -42.93 8.92
CA LEU A 96 18.51 -42.27 8.36
C LEU A 96 17.30 -43.00 8.91
N ALA A 97 16.55 -42.33 9.78
CA ALA A 97 15.35 -42.89 10.37
C ALA A 97 14.39 -43.11 9.20
N HIS A 98 14.28 -44.38 8.78
CA HIS A 98 13.52 -44.73 7.59
C HIS A 98 12.10 -44.20 7.76
N THR A 99 11.66 -43.36 6.81
CA THR A 99 10.27 -42.94 6.73
C THR A 99 9.41 -44.22 6.71
N PRO A 100 8.50 -44.43 7.68
CA PRO A 100 7.79 -45.70 7.79
C PRO A 100 7.03 -46.03 6.51
N GLN A 101 7.38 -47.16 5.87
CA GLN A 101 6.77 -47.59 4.62
C GLN A 101 5.61 -48.55 4.89
N GLY A 102 4.44 -47.96 5.15
CA GLY A 102 3.18 -48.68 5.38
C GLY A 102 2.25 -47.91 6.33
N PRO A 103 1.00 -48.37 6.47
CA PRO A 103 0.10 -47.87 7.51
C PRO A 103 0.71 -48.17 8.90
N PRO A 104 0.42 -47.34 9.93
CA PRO A 104 0.79 -47.65 11.30
C PRO A 104 -0.06 -48.81 11.83
N ASP A 105 0.48 -49.57 12.78
CA ASP A 105 -0.27 -50.62 13.48
C ASP A 105 -1.56 -50.05 14.10
N ARG A 106 -2.65 -50.81 14.01
CA ARG A 106 -3.93 -50.49 14.67
C ARG A 106 -3.93 -51.05 16.08
N ASP A 107 -4.39 -50.26 17.04
CA ASP A 107 -4.73 -50.76 18.38
C ASP A 107 -5.86 -51.81 18.27
N GLU A 108 -5.84 -52.84 19.12
CA GLU A 108 -6.76 -53.98 19.00
C GLU A 108 -8.25 -53.57 19.10
N SER A 109 -8.54 -52.44 19.77
CA SER A 109 -9.87 -51.82 19.86
C SER A 109 -10.39 -51.22 18.55
N ASP A 110 -9.52 -50.87 17.60
CA ASP A 110 -9.85 -50.25 16.31
C ASP A 110 -9.80 -51.27 15.15
N THR A 111 -9.99 -52.55 15.48
CA THR A 111 -10.15 -53.62 14.49
C THR A 111 -11.58 -53.72 13.93
N GLU A 112 -12.57 -53.11 14.59
CA GLU A 112 -13.96 -53.01 14.10
C GLU A 112 -14.28 -51.67 13.41
N SER A 113 -13.44 -50.63 13.56
CA SER A 113 -13.68 -49.30 12.97
C SER A 113 -13.19 -49.23 11.52
N THR A 114 -14.07 -48.85 10.59
CA THR A 114 -13.71 -48.74 9.15
C THR A 114 -13.02 -47.43 8.77
N ASP A 115 -12.71 -46.55 9.72
CA ASP A 115 -12.11 -45.25 9.44
C ASP A 115 -10.66 -45.37 8.95
N GLU A 116 -10.34 -44.60 7.91
CA GLU A 116 -8.98 -44.53 7.33
C GLU A 116 -8.04 -43.64 8.17
N LEU A 117 -8.60 -42.80 9.06
CA LEU A 117 -7.92 -41.75 9.84
C LEU A 117 -7.88 -42.08 11.35
N TYR A 118 -7.18 -43.15 11.72
CA TYR A 118 -7.19 -43.72 13.08
C TYR A 118 -5.95 -43.38 13.94
N TYR A 119 -4.86 -42.87 13.36
CA TYR A 119 -3.58 -42.76 14.07
C TYR A 119 -3.45 -41.46 14.89
N ASP A 120 -3.40 -41.55 16.22
CA ASP A 120 -3.19 -40.42 17.14
C ASP A 120 -1.79 -40.41 17.82
N GLY A 121 -0.87 -41.26 17.35
CA GLY A 121 0.45 -41.50 17.97
C GLY A 121 1.43 -40.32 17.96
N LYS A 122 2.64 -40.54 18.51
CA LYS A 122 3.70 -39.52 18.61
C LYS A 122 3.99 -38.86 17.26
N ILE A 123 4.19 -37.55 17.23
CA ILE A 123 4.55 -36.76 16.05
C ILE A 123 6.08 -36.69 15.88
N ASN A 124 6.57 -36.98 14.68
CA ASN A 124 7.97 -36.85 14.28
C ASN A 124 8.07 -36.18 12.88
N PHE A 125 8.93 -35.17 12.73
CA PHE A 125 9.15 -34.48 11.45
C PHE A 125 10.52 -34.85 10.86
N TYR A 126 10.55 -35.68 9.81
CA TYR A 126 11.81 -36.10 9.19
C TYR A 126 12.41 -35.02 8.26
N SER A 127 11.57 -34.38 7.43
CA SER A 127 12.00 -33.39 6.43
C SER A 127 12.27 -32.00 7.02
N LEU A 128 11.48 -31.57 8.02
CA LEU A 128 11.41 -30.18 8.47
C LEU A 128 12.76 -29.65 8.95
N ALA A 129 13.45 -30.38 9.82
CA ALA A 129 14.72 -29.97 10.39
C ALA A 129 15.82 -29.75 9.32
N GLN A 130 15.85 -30.58 8.28
CA GLN A 130 16.82 -30.47 7.19
C GLN A 130 16.61 -29.19 6.35
N SER A 131 15.37 -28.74 6.22
CA SER A 131 15.03 -27.48 5.53
C SER A 131 15.31 -26.25 6.40
N LEU A 132 14.94 -26.27 7.69
CA LEU A 132 15.10 -25.14 8.61
C LEU A 132 16.56 -24.89 9.03
N HIS A 133 17.37 -25.93 9.20
CA HIS A 133 18.78 -25.80 9.61
C HIS A 133 19.60 -24.90 8.66
N ARG A 134 19.21 -24.80 7.39
CA ARG A 134 19.85 -23.89 6.41
C ARG A 134 19.80 -22.42 6.84
N PHE A 135 18.78 -22.02 7.58
CA PHE A 135 18.54 -20.64 8.02
C PHE A 135 19.01 -20.37 9.46
N GLN A 136 19.50 -21.39 10.17
CA GLN A 136 19.92 -21.25 11.57
C GLN A 136 21.06 -20.23 11.73
N GLY A 137 20.80 -19.17 12.49
CA GLY A 137 21.76 -18.08 12.72
C GLY A 137 21.94 -17.11 11.54
N GLN A 138 21.17 -17.25 10.45
CA GLN A 138 21.17 -16.27 9.37
C GLN A 138 20.26 -15.08 9.71
N SER A 139 20.84 -13.89 9.86
CA SER A 139 20.07 -12.65 9.94
C SER A 139 19.72 -12.18 8.52
N SER A 140 18.48 -12.41 8.10
CA SER A 140 18.02 -11.97 6.78
C SER A 140 17.95 -10.45 6.68
N ARG A 141 18.15 -9.93 5.46
CA ARG A 141 17.91 -8.51 5.13
C ARG A 141 16.43 -8.16 5.00
N TYR A 142 15.57 -9.16 4.88
CA TYR A 142 14.13 -8.99 4.76
C TYR A 142 13.43 -9.67 5.93
N HIS A 143 12.19 -9.30 6.19
CA HIS A 143 11.37 -10.00 7.17
C HIS A 143 10.70 -11.20 6.52
N VAL A 144 10.64 -12.31 7.26
CA VAL A 144 10.05 -13.56 6.79
C VAL A 144 8.52 -13.48 6.79
N VAL A 145 7.93 -13.85 5.67
CA VAL A 145 6.50 -14.13 5.49
C VAL A 145 6.36 -15.62 5.14
N ILE A 146 5.50 -16.31 5.89
CA ILE A 146 5.18 -17.72 5.65
C ILE A 146 3.89 -17.81 4.84
N PHE A 147 3.88 -18.69 3.85
CA PHE A 147 2.66 -19.29 3.31
C PHE A 147 2.58 -20.70 3.91
N ALA A 148 1.47 -21.04 4.56
CA ALA A 148 1.21 -22.36 5.11
C ALA A 148 -0.05 -22.94 4.47
N ALA A 149 0.03 -24.20 4.06
CA ALA A 149 -1.07 -24.92 3.43
C ALA A 149 -1.05 -26.40 3.78
N ALA A 150 -2.24 -27.00 3.84
CA ALA A 150 -2.42 -28.43 4.06
C ALA A 150 -2.86 -29.08 2.74
N SER A 151 -4.06 -28.76 2.30
CA SER A 151 -4.68 -29.33 1.12
C SER A 151 -3.96 -28.93 -0.18
N LEU A 152 -3.79 -29.88 -1.11
CA LEU A 152 -3.18 -29.60 -2.42
C LEU A 152 -3.94 -28.52 -3.22
N LYS A 153 -5.24 -28.34 -2.97
CA LYS A 153 -6.05 -27.25 -3.53
C LYS A 153 -5.56 -25.87 -3.06
N SER A 154 -5.37 -25.72 -1.75
CA SER A 154 -4.82 -24.49 -1.15
C SER A 154 -3.41 -24.20 -1.65
N VAL A 155 -2.57 -25.23 -1.72
CA VAL A 155 -1.20 -25.15 -2.26
C VAL A 155 -1.18 -24.55 -3.67
N SER A 156 -1.92 -25.13 -4.62
CA SER A 156 -1.94 -24.64 -6.01
C SER A 156 -2.51 -23.22 -6.16
N ASP A 157 -3.45 -22.80 -5.32
CA ASP A 157 -4.00 -21.44 -5.39
C ASP A 157 -3.05 -20.39 -4.76
N LEU A 158 -2.39 -20.70 -3.63
CA LEU A 158 -1.43 -19.79 -2.98
C LEU A 158 -0.12 -19.60 -3.76
N LEU A 159 0.31 -20.60 -4.54
CA LEU A 159 1.63 -20.61 -5.16
C LEU A 159 1.91 -19.39 -6.08
N PRO A 160 1.02 -18.99 -7.01
CA PRO A 160 1.21 -17.78 -7.81
C PRO A 160 1.51 -16.53 -6.98
N LEU A 161 0.77 -16.31 -5.88
CA LEU A 161 0.95 -15.18 -4.98
C LEU A 161 2.29 -15.27 -4.23
N ALA A 162 2.65 -16.45 -3.73
CA ALA A 162 3.93 -16.69 -3.04
C ALA A 162 5.13 -16.47 -3.98
N CYS A 163 5.10 -17.06 -5.18
CA CYS A 163 6.14 -16.89 -6.21
C CYS A 163 6.26 -15.41 -6.63
N GLN A 164 5.15 -14.69 -6.81
CA GLN A 164 5.22 -13.26 -7.15
C GLN A 164 5.80 -12.43 -5.99
N MET A 165 5.40 -12.68 -4.75
CA MET A 165 5.93 -11.97 -3.58
C MET A 165 7.44 -12.20 -3.40
N ALA A 166 7.91 -13.43 -3.63
CA ALA A 166 9.33 -13.77 -3.59
C ALA A 166 10.12 -13.02 -4.67
N ASN A 167 9.60 -12.96 -5.90
CA ASN A 167 10.20 -12.22 -7.01
C ASN A 167 10.29 -10.70 -6.75
N ARG A 168 9.35 -10.11 -6.00
CA ARG A 168 9.42 -8.70 -5.59
C ARG A 168 10.60 -8.41 -4.65
N LYS A 169 11.08 -9.41 -3.89
CA LYS A 169 12.18 -9.27 -2.92
C LYS A 169 11.93 -8.15 -1.90
N PHE A 170 10.67 -8.09 -1.44
CA PHE A 170 10.23 -7.17 -0.38
C PHE A 170 10.23 -7.86 0.99
N ASN A 171 9.83 -9.13 0.99
CA ASN A 171 9.85 -10.07 2.09
C ASN A 171 10.74 -11.25 1.70
N GLU A 172 11.20 -12.03 2.68
CA GLU A 172 11.69 -13.38 2.41
C GLU A 172 10.51 -14.34 2.53
N VAL A 173 10.28 -15.16 1.52
CA VAL A 173 9.04 -15.95 1.38
C VAL A 173 9.33 -17.43 1.58
N HIS A 174 8.67 -18.02 2.56
CA HIS A 174 8.80 -19.43 2.91
C HIS A 174 7.44 -20.12 2.70
N PHE A 175 7.44 -21.30 2.06
CA PHE A 175 6.24 -22.11 1.88
C PHE A 175 6.36 -23.37 2.74
N VAL A 176 5.37 -23.62 3.59
CA VAL A 176 5.37 -24.70 4.58
C VAL A 176 4.19 -25.63 4.31
N LEU A 177 4.48 -26.88 3.93
CA LEU A 177 3.49 -27.92 3.68
C LEU A 177 3.16 -28.66 4.99
N MET A 178 1.87 -28.77 5.31
CA MET A 178 1.36 -29.36 6.56
C MET A 178 0.18 -30.34 6.34
N GLY A 179 -0.03 -30.78 5.09
CA GLY A 179 -1.15 -31.64 4.68
C GLY A 179 -1.03 -33.12 5.01
N ARG A 180 -2.02 -33.90 4.55
CA ARG A 180 -2.02 -35.36 4.67
C ARG A 180 -1.41 -36.05 3.46
N GLU A 181 -1.44 -35.39 2.31
CA GLU A 181 -1.10 -35.94 1.00
C GLU A 181 0.41 -36.18 0.83
N ASP A 182 0.80 -37.40 0.49
CA ASP A 182 2.20 -37.76 0.21
C ASP A 182 2.59 -37.46 -1.24
N VAL A 183 2.76 -36.17 -1.52
CA VAL A 183 3.34 -35.66 -2.77
C VAL A 183 4.65 -34.97 -2.46
N SER A 184 5.74 -35.29 -3.16
CA SER A 184 7.02 -34.61 -2.94
C SER A 184 6.96 -33.14 -3.39
N ILE A 185 7.81 -32.27 -2.82
CA ILE A 185 7.87 -30.85 -3.19
C ILE A 185 8.18 -30.71 -4.70
N GLU A 186 9.09 -31.53 -5.22
CA GLU A 186 9.44 -31.58 -6.65
C GLU A 186 8.29 -32.08 -7.53
N GLY A 187 7.37 -32.88 -6.95
CA GLY A 187 6.09 -33.25 -7.57
C GLY A 187 5.15 -32.05 -7.68
N ILE A 188 4.93 -31.33 -6.58
CA ILE A 188 4.10 -30.12 -6.51
C ILE A 188 4.63 -29.05 -7.46
N GLN A 189 5.94 -28.77 -7.43
CA GLN A 189 6.61 -27.84 -8.34
C GLN A 189 6.38 -28.21 -9.80
N ARG A 190 6.62 -29.49 -10.17
CA ARG A 190 6.47 -29.99 -11.56
C ARG A 190 5.02 -29.90 -12.06
N VAL A 191 4.04 -30.21 -11.22
CA VAL A 191 2.60 -30.12 -11.58
C VAL A 191 2.17 -28.67 -11.78
N ASN A 192 2.68 -27.74 -10.97
CA ASN A 192 2.39 -26.31 -11.08
C ASN A 192 3.33 -25.57 -12.07
N GLY A 193 4.19 -26.28 -12.80
CA GLY A 193 5.08 -25.71 -13.82
C GLY A 193 6.19 -24.80 -13.28
N LEU A 194 6.57 -24.96 -12.00
CA LEU A 194 7.53 -24.11 -11.31
C LEU A 194 8.97 -24.58 -11.48
N ASP A 195 9.90 -23.62 -11.54
CA ASP A 195 11.33 -23.82 -11.36
C ASP A 195 11.90 -22.79 -10.36
N ASP A 196 13.09 -23.07 -9.79
CA ASP A 196 13.72 -22.20 -8.78
C ASP A 196 14.03 -20.78 -9.31
N ALA A 197 14.07 -20.59 -10.64
CA ALA A 197 14.32 -19.31 -11.29
C ALA A 197 13.05 -18.44 -11.41
N SER A 198 11.89 -19.05 -11.68
CA SER A 198 10.58 -18.37 -11.72
C SER A 198 9.92 -18.24 -10.35
N CYS A 199 10.21 -19.15 -9.41
CA CYS A 199 9.64 -19.15 -8.07
C CYS A 199 10.73 -19.31 -6.98
N PRO A 200 11.45 -18.24 -6.62
CA PRO A 200 12.54 -18.28 -5.63
C PRO A 200 12.00 -18.28 -4.19
N VAL A 201 11.17 -19.28 -3.87
CA VAL A 201 10.50 -19.48 -2.57
C VAL A 201 11.23 -20.54 -1.75
N ASN A 202 11.41 -20.30 -0.45
CA ASN A 202 12.05 -21.24 0.45
C ASN A 202 11.07 -22.34 0.87
N TRP A 203 11.24 -23.57 0.38
CA TRP A 203 10.33 -24.69 0.66
C TRP A 203 10.66 -25.44 1.95
N HIS A 204 9.62 -25.77 2.72
CA HIS A 204 9.67 -26.54 3.95
C HIS A 204 8.56 -27.61 3.96
N ASP A 205 8.94 -28.84 4.32
CA ASP A 205 8.00 -29.94 4.53
C ASP A 205 7.85 -30.19 6.03
N ALA A 206 6.70 -29.81 6.58
CA ALA A 206 6.32 -29.94 7.98
C ALA A 206 5.22 -30.99 8.19
N ARG A 207 5.02 -31.89 7.23
CA ARG A 207 4.09 -33.02 7.39
C ARG A 207 4.65 -34.02 8.41
N PRO A 208 3.81 -34.55 9.32
CA PRO A 208 4.26 -35.55 10.28
C PRO A 208 4.45 -36.92 9.62
N ASP A 209 5.17 -37.81 10.30
CA ASP A 209 5.10 -39.25 10.07
C ASP A 209 3.64 -39.76 10.09
N TYR A 210 3.30 -40.71 9.20
CA TYR A 210 1.96 -41.27 9.04
C TYR A 210 0.82 -40.27 8.77
N ALA A 211 1.09 -39.10 8.17
CA ALA A 211 0.10 -38.05 7.92
C ALA A 211 -1.19 -38.54 7.23
N GLN A 212 -1.08 -39.44 6.25
CA GLN A 212 -2.23 -40.02 5.53
C GLN A 212 -3.28 -40.69 6.45
N TRP A 213 -2.84 -41.36 7.52
CA TRP A 213 -3.69 -42.11 8.44
C TRP A 213 -3.97 -41.35 9.75
N SER A 214 -3.50 -40.11 9.86
CA SER A 214 -3.53 -39.35 11.11
C SER A 214 -4.89 -38.73 11.39
N THR A 215 -5.35 -38.82 12.64
CA THR A 215 -6.57 -38.14 13.13
C THR A 215 -6.48 -36.62 12.92
N ASP A 216 -7.64 -35.95 12.83
CA ASP A 216 -7.71 -34.49 12.76
C ASP A 216 -7.04 -33.82 13.97
N SER A 217 -7.22 -34.39 15.16
CA SER A 217 -6.59 -33.94 16.40
C SER A 217 -5.08 -34.13 16.39
N ARG A 218 -4.54 -35.18 15.78
CA ARG A 218 -3.08 -35.35 15.62
C ARG A 218 -2.50 -34.36 14.63
N MET A 219 -3.18 -34.16 13.50
CA MET A 219 -2.74 -33.19 12.48
C MET A 219 -2.74 -31.75 13.04
N GLU A 220 -3.74 -31.37 13.84
CA GLU A 220 -3.78 -30.06 14.51
C GLU A 220 -2.61 -29.87 15.49
N ARG A 221 -2.28 -30.90 16.30
CA ARG A 221 -1.09 -30.90 17.17
C ARG A 221 0.21 -30.86 16.36
N ALA A 222 0.25 -31.46 15.18
CA ALA A 222 1.41 -31.41 14.28
C ALA A 222 1.59 -30.03 13.65
N VAL A 223 0.51 -29.34 13.25
CA VAL A 223 0.56 -27.95 12.77
C VAL A 223 1.15 -27.03 13.83
N VAL A 224 0.64 -27.11 15.07
CA VAL A 224 1.16 -26.39 16.24
C VAL A 224 2.66 -26.64 16.45
N ALA A 225 3.07 -27.90 16.57
CA ALA A 225 4.48 -28.25 16.79
C ALA A 225 5.39 -27.84 15.62
N GLY A 226 4.92 -28.02 14.38
CA GLY A 226 5.63 -27.64 13.17
C GLY A 226 5.87 -26.13 13.08
N LEU A 227 4.82 -25.32 13.33
CA LEU A 227 4.96 -23.86 13.45
C LEU A 227 5.93 -23.49 14.57
N GLY A 228 5.89 -24.15 15.73
CA GLY A 228 6.84 -23.97 16.84
C GLY A 228 8.31 -24.03 16.40
N TYR A 229 8.68 -25.06 15.63
CA TYR A 229 10.01 -25.15 15.03
C TYR A 229 10.27 -24.03 14.01
N VAL A 230 9.30 -23.73 13.15
CA VAL A 230 9.44 -22.67 12.12
C VAL A 230 9.67 -21.30 12.77
N ARG A 231 9.01 -20.95 13.88
CA ARG A 231 9.27 -19.71 14.65
C ARG A 231 10.69 -19.68 15.21
N ALA A 232 11.12 -20.77 15.85
CA ALA A 232 12.43 -20.85 16.50
C ALA A 232 13.61 -20.67 15.54
N TYR A 233 13.43 -21.04 14.27
CA TYR A 233 14.46 -20.87 13.23
C TYR A 233 14.28 -19.58 12.43
N LEU A 234 13.08 -19.26 11.95
CA LEU A 234 12.86 -18.19 10.94
C LEU A 234 12.41 -16.84 11.51
N HIS A 235 11.91 -16.78 12.76
CA HIS A 235 11.38 -15.56 13.37
C HIS A 235 10.38 -14.77 12.48
N PRO A 236 9.33 -15.43 11.95
CA PRO A 236 8.40 -14.88 10.98
C PRO A 236 7.55 -13.73 11.52
N ARG A 237 7.11 -12.84 10.62
CA ARG A 237 6.24 -11.69 10.94
C ARG A 237 4.78 -11.89 10.60
N VAL A 238 4.48 -12.69 9.59
CA VAL A 238 3.13 -12.98 9.10
C VAL A 238 3.06 -14.43 8.64
N ILE A 239 1.94 -15.09 8.94
CA ILE A 239 1.55 -16.38 8.35
C ILE A 239 0.34 -16.12 7.45
N LEU A 240 0.42 -16.57 6.20
CA LEU A 240 -0.63 -16.51 5.19
C LEU A 240 -1.17 -17.91 4.93
N THR A 241 -2.49 -18.08 4.96
CA THR A 241 -3.17 -19.34 4.60
C THR A 241 -4.35 -19.05 3.69
N GLN A 242 -4.98 -20.07 3.10
CA GLN A 242 -6.34 -19.92 2.59
C GLN A 242 -7.36 -19.74 3.73
N GLY A 243 -8.57 -19.31 3.36
CA GLY A 243 -9.75 -19.30 4.23
C GLY A 243 -10.31 -20.71 4.50
N GLU A 244 -11.13 -20.83 5.55
CA GLU A 244 -11.66 -22.11 6.07
C GLU A 244 -12.47 -22.94 5.05
N SER A 245 -12.96 -22.33 3.97
CA SER A 245 -13.71 -23.01 2.89
C SER A 245 -12.81 -23.55 1.76
N TRP A 246 -11.50 -23.36 1.86
CA TRP A 246 -10.50 -23.78 0.86
C TRP A 246 -9.37 -24.63 1.46
N GLU A 247 -9.40 -24.90 2.76
CA GLU A 247 -8.31 -25.48 3.53
C GLU A 247 -8.80 -26.49 4.57
N ASP A 248 -7.94 -27.42 5.00
CA ASP A 248 -8.30 -28.40 6.01
C ASP A 248 -8.56 -27.76 7.40
N PRO A 249 -9.67 -28.10 8.08
CA PRO A 249 -10.02 -27.51 9.37
C PRO A 249 -8.95 -27.65 10.46
N PHE A 250 -8.16 -28.74 10.47
CA PHE A 250 -7.06 -28.91 11.42
C PHE A 250 -5.94 -27.88 11.22
N LEU A 251 -5.70 -27.42 9.98
CA LEU A 251 -4.72 -26.37 9.70
C LEU A 251 -5.26 -25.02 10.16
N SER A 252 -6.50 -24.68 9.77
CA SER A 252 -7.09 -23.39 10.15
C SER A 252 -7.17 -23.20 11.66
N ARG A 253 -7.48 -24.25 12.43
CA ARG A 253 -7.44 -24.21 13.90
C ARG A 253 -6.02 -24.16 14.45
N GLY A 254 -5.13 -25.06 14.02
CA GLY A 254 -3.76 -25.12 14.51
C GLY A 254 -2.95 -23.85 14.25
N VAL A 255 -3.06 -23.28 13.03
CA VAL A 255 -2.42 -22.00 12.67
C VAL A 255 -3.01 -20.85 13.49
N ARG A 256 -4.34 -20.78 13.65
CA ARG A 256 -4.99 -19.71 14.44
C ARG A 256 -4.57 -19.75 15.92
N SER A 257 -4.54 -20.94 16.52
CA SER A 257 -4.14 -21.13 17.92
C SER A 257 -2.68 -20.73 18.12
N GLU A 258 -1.79 -21.27 17.31
CA GLU A 258 -0.36 -21.05 17.47
C GLU A 258 0.03 -19.61 17.10
N ALA A 259 -0.51 -19.01 16.03
CA ALA A 259 -0.24 -17.61 15.70
C ALA A 259 -0.65 -16.65 16.84
N HIS A 260 -1.75 -16.94 17.54
CA HIS A 260 -2.18 -16.20 18.72
C HIS A 260 -1.20 -16.36 19.90
N GLU A 261 -0.80 -17.59 20.26
CA GLU A 261 0.21 -17.84 21.32
C GLU A 261 1.59 -17.25 20.97
N MET A 262 1.95 -17.27 19.69
CA MET A 262 3.20 -16.72 19.19
C MET A 262 3.24 -15.18 19.13
N GLY A 263 2.07 -14.52 19.13
CA GLY A 263 1.95 -13.08 18.88
C GLY A 263 2.24 -12.67 17.42
N ILE A 264 1.89 -13.54 16.46
CA ILE A 264 2.16 -13.35 15.02
C ILE A 264 0.84 -13.08 14.28
N SER A 265 0.87 -12.19 13.29
CA SER A 265 -0.32 -11.93 12.46
C SER A 265 -0.58 -13.11 11.51
N HIS A 266 -1.72 -13.79 11.69
CA HIS A 266 -2.24 -14.78 10.75
C HIS A 266 -3.29 -14.14 9.85
N VAL A 267 -3.05 -14.10 8.53
CA VAL A 267 -4.04 -13.64 7.54
C VAL A 267 -4.50 -14.86 6.74
N ALA A 268 -5.73 -15.28 6.97
CA ALA A 268 -6.43 -16.22 6.10
C ALA A 268 -7.01 -15.45 4.92
N LEU A 269 -6.75 -15.88 3.69
CA LEU A 269 -7.27 -15.21 2.50
C LEU A 269 -8.80 -15.39 2.40
N PRO A 270 -9.57 -14.30 2.19
CA PRO A 270 -11.03 -14.34 2.07
C PRO A 270 -11.50 -14.92 0.73
N ASN A 271 -10.67 -14.78 -0.30
CA ASN A 271 -10.92 -15.17 -1.69
C ASN A 271 -9.67 -15.86 -2.25
N ALA A 272 -9.81 -16.49 -3.43
CA ALA A 272 -8.69 -17.07 -4.17
C ALA A 272 -7.54 -16.07 -4.36
N ALA A 273 -6.30 -16.50 -4.21
CA ALA A 273 -5.12 -15.64 -4.18
C ALA A 273 -4.90 -14.87 -5.50
N ARG A 274 -5.37 -15.42 -6.63
CA ARG A 274 -5.42 -14.76 -7.95
C ARG A 274 -6.15 -13.41 -7.90
N ASP A 275 -7.18 -13.30 -7.07
CA ASP A 275 -8.04 -12.13 -6.90
C ASP A 275 -7.38 -11.09 -5.96
N LEU A 276 -6.27 -11.47 -5.34
CA LEU A 276 -5.52 -10.73 -4.32
C LEU A 276 -4.02 -10.57 -4.65
N MET A 277 -3.60 -10.79 -5.90
CA MET A 277 -2.18 -10.79 -6.32
C MET A 277 -1.44 -9.48 -6.00
N TRP A 278 -2.17 -8.37 -5.84
CA TRP A 278 -1.64 -7.09 -5.36
C TRP A 278 -0.97 -7.18 -3.98
N MET A 279 -1.37 -8.13 -3.12
CA MET A 279 -0.72 -8.43 -1.84
C MET A 279 0.77 -8.77 -2.01
N SER A 280 1.20 -9.30 -3.16
CA SER A 280 2.62 -9.58 -3.45
C SER A 280 3.52 -8.33 -3.38
N THR A 281 2.93 -7.13 -3.53
CA THR A 281 3.63 -5.85 -3.52
C THR A 281 3.71 -5.19 -2.14
N LEU A 282 3.12 -5.81 -1.11
CA LEU A 282 3.18 -5.34 0.27
C LEU A 282 4.43 -5.86 0.99
N ASP A 283 4.94 -5.08 1.95
CA ASP A 283 5.92 -5.57 2.91
C ASP A 283 5.23 -6.22 4.13
N SER A 284 5.97 -7.02 4.88
CA SER A 284 5.50 -7.71 6.08
C SER A 284 4.90 -6.78 7.15
N SER A 285 5.22 -5.49 7.16
CA SER A 285 4.69 -4.51 8.13
C SER A 285 3.31 -4.02 7.72
N ALA A 286 3.10 -3.82 6.42
CA ALA A 286 1.77 -3.66 5.85
C ALA A 286 0.91 -4.93 6.08
N LEU A 287 1.46 -6.13 5.83
CA LEU A 287 0.73 -7.39 6.04
C LEU A 287 0.41 -7.67 7.52
N GLN A 288 1.26 -7.26 8.48
CA GLN A 288 0.95 -7.30 9.92
C GLN A 288 -0.30 -6.47 10.30
N ALA A 289 -0.60 -5.41 9.55
CA ALA A 289 -1.74 -4.54 9.83
C ALA A 289 -3.08 -5.06 9.28
N TRP A 290 -3.10 -6.03 8.37
CA TRP A 290 -4.28 -6.44 7.59
C TRP A 290 -5.57 -6.64 8.41
N ASN A 291 -5.52 -7.49 9.45
CA ASN A 291 -6.69 -7.77 10.30
C ASN A 291 -6.97 -6.68 11.36
N ASN A 292 -6.02 -5.76 11.56
CA ASN A 292 -6.01 -4.81 12.67
C ASN A 292 -6.55 -3.43 12.28
N VAL A 293 -6.53 -3.09 10.99
CA VAL A 293 -7.11 -1.85 10.47
C VAL A 293 -8.64 -1.92 10.52
N GLN A 294 -9.25 -0.86 11.03
CA GLN A 294 -10.69 -0.74 11.21
C GLN A 294 -11.18 0.51 10.47
N VAL A 295 -12.10 0.32 9.52
CA VAL A 295 -12.74 1.44 8.81
C VAL A 295 -14.19 1.56 9.28
N GLU A 296 -14.56 2.75 9.75
CA GLU A 296 -15.93 3.13 10.04
C GLU A 296 -16.48 4.00 8.91
N PHE A 297 -17.68 3.68 8.42
CA PHE A 297 -18.34 4.41 7.35
C PHE A 297 -19.28 5.44 7.96
N LEU A 298 -19.05 6.71 7.70
CA LEU A 298 -19.86 7.82 8.19
C LEU A 298 -20.74 8.37 7.07
N ILE A 299 -22.06 8.32 7.27
CA ILE A 299 -23.05 8.81 6.30
C ILE A 299 -24.03 9.76 6.97
N HIS A 300 -24.16 10.97 6.46
CA HIS A 300 -25.16 11.95 6.89
C HIS A 300 -26.40 11.83 6.00
N ALA A 301 -27.53 11.40 6.55
CA ALA A 301 -28.74 11.15 5.77
C ALA A 301 -29.43 12.48 5.36
N PRO A 302 -30.02 12.55 4.16
CA PRO A 302 -30.74 13.74 3.70
C PRO A 302 -32.09 13.89 4.41
N SER A 303 -32.59 15.12 4.49
CA SER A 303 -33.90 15.42 5.10
C SER A 303 -35.03 15.06 4.13
N GLU A 304 -36.07 14.38 4.60
CA GLU A 304 -37.26 14.04 3.78
C GLU A 304 -36.96 13.30 2.45
N SER A 305 -35.81 12.63 2.34
CA SER A 305 -35.37 11.88 1.16
C SER A 305 -34.70 10.56 1.55
N SER A 306 -34.74 9.58 0.64
CA SER A 306 -34.28 8.21 0.94
C SER A 306 -33.69 7.43 -0.24
N GLY A 307 -34.11 7.69 -1.48
CA GLY A 307 -33.68 6.89 -2.64
C GLY A 307 -32.17 6.83 -2.86
N SER A 308 -31.48 7.96 -2.72
CA SER A 308 -30.03 8.07 -2.89
C SER A 308 -29.27 7.27 -1.82
N LEU A 309 -29.62 7.47 -0.54
CA LEU A 309 -29.05 6.72 0.59
C LEU A 309 -29.34 5.20 0.50
N ILE A 310 -30.54 4.80 0.06
CA ILE A 310 -30.89 3.40 -0.14
C ILE A 310 -30.05 2.78 -1.27
N ARG A 311 -29.74 3.51 -2.35
CA ARG A 311 -28.78 3.08 -3.38
C ARG A 311 -27.38 2.91 -2.78
N LEU A 312 -26.85 3.92 -2.09
CA LEU A 312 -25.53 3.86 -1.47
C LEU A 312 -25.38 2.65 -0.53
N ILE A 313 -26.36 2.44 0.36
CA ILE A 313 -26.35 1.30 1.30
C ILE A 313 -26.40 -0.04 0.55
N ARG A 314 -27.24 -0.20 -0.48
CA ARG A 314 -27.27 -1.42 -1.30
C ARG A 314 -25.92 -1.68 -1.96
N THR A 315 -25.24 -0.63 -2.43
CA THR A 315 -23.92 -0.77 -3.04
C THR A 315 -22.85 -1.16 -2.02
N LEU A 316 -22.92 -0.66 -0.79
CA LEU A 316 -22.09 -1.13 0.32
C LEU A 316 -22.37 -2.61 0.65
N GLN A 317 -23.64 -3.02 0.78
CA GLN A 317 -24.06 -4.41 1.04
C GLN A 317 -23.55 -5.42 -0.02
N ASN A 318 -23.20 -4.97 -1.23
CA ASN A 318 -22.70 -5.81 -2.34
C ASN A 318 -21.17 -5.72 -2.56
N ALA A 319 -20.43 -5.03 -1.68
CA ALA A 319 -18.98 -4.88 -1.80
C ALA A 319 -18.19 -5.99 -1.08
N ASP A 320 -17.00 -6.31 -1.59
CA ASP A 320 -16.09 -7.27 -0.95
C ASP A 320 -15.19 -6.58 0.09
N TYR A 321 -15.46 -6.86 1.37
CA TYR A 321 -14.73 -6.32 2.52
C TYR A 321 -13.49 -7.12 2.91
N LEU A 322 -13.02 -8.05 2.07
CA LEU A 322 -11.79 -8.82 2.27
C LEU A 322 -11.75 -9.61 3.60
N GLY A 323 -12.91 -10.12 4.03
CA GLY A 323 -13.10 -10.81 5.31
C GLY A 323 -13.15 -9.90 6.54
N GLY A 324 -12.96 -8.59 6.38
CA GLY A 324 -13.18 -7.60 7.44
C GLY A 324 -14.67 -7.24 7.59
N THR A 325 -15.05 -6.72 8.76
CA THR A 325 -16.41 -6.22 9.02
C THR A 325 -16.38 -4.74 9.38
N PRO A 326 -16.50 -3.82 8.40
CA PRO A 326 -16.57 -2.39 8.68
C PRO A 326 -17.80 -2.04 9.51
N SER A 327 -17.66 -1.01 10.34
CA SER A 327 -18.79 -0.42 11.07
C SER A 327 -19.47 0.65 10.21
N LEU A 328 -20.79 0.80 10.37
CA LEU A 328 -21.59 1.77 9.63
C LEU A 328 -22.31 2.69 10.62
N THR A 329 -21.98 3.98 10.60
CA THR A 329 -22.65 5.02 11.39
C THR A 329 -23.44 5.94 10.47
N ILE A 330 -24.76 5.89 10.60
CA ILE A 330 -25.69 6.76 9.86
C ILE A 330 -26.22 7.81 10.84
N GLU A 331 -25.99 9.07 10.50
CA GLU A 331 -26.57 10.22 11.18
C GLU A 331 -27.87 10.64 10.49
N LEU A 332 -28.98 10.56 11.21
CA LEU A 332 -30.33 10.85 10.75
C LEU A 332 -30.76 12.27 11.17
N PRO A 333 -31.39 13.06 10.27
CA PRO A 333 -31.95 14.37 10.58
C PRO A 333 -33.15 14.26 11.55
N PRO A 334 -33.69 15.37 12.08
CA PRO A 334 -34.93 15.33 12.85
C PRO A 334 -36.10 14.86 11.99
N ARG A 335 -36.18 15.30 10.72
CA ARG A 335 -37.20 14.94 9.72
C ARG A 335 -36.70 13.82 8.80
N VAL A 336 -36.83 12.57 9.26
CA VAL A 336 -36.43 11.36 8.51
C VAL A 336 -37.58 10.84 7.66
N ASP A 337 -37.30 10.50 6.40
CA ASP A 337 -38.25 9.85 5.51
C ASP A 337 -38.78 8.49 6.05
N PRO A 338 -40.10 8.22 5.99
CA PRO A 338 -40.69 6.96 6.45
C PRO A 338 -40.31 5.70 5.65
N GLU A 339 -39.88 5.81 4.38
CA GLU A 339 -39.36 4.67 3.62
C GLU A 339 -37.94 4.31 4.06
N LEU A 340 -37.08 5.31 4.31
CA LEU A 340 -35.74 5.11 4.88
C LEU A 340 -35.81 4.39 6.22
N LEU A 341 -36.67 4.84 7.15
CA LEU A 341 -36.85 4.17 8.46
C LEU A 341 -37.35 2.73 8.30
N ARG A 342 -38.18 2.45 7.30
CA ARG A 342 -38.68 1.10 7.01
C ARG A 342 -37.59 0.20 6.44
N PHE A 343 -36.78 0.72 5.52
CA PHE A 343 -35.65 0.03 4.92
C PHE A 343 -34.58 -0.30 5.96
N LEU A 344 -34.15 0.67 6.76
CA LEU A 344 -33.14 0.48 7.82
C LEU A 344 -33.55 -0.59 8.85
N ARG A 345 -34.85 -0.69 9.16
CA ARG A 345 -35.39 -1.73 10.06
C ARG A 345 -35.30 -3.16 9.49
N SER A 346 -35.22 -3.30 8.17
CA SER A 346 -35.08 -4.58 7.45
C SER A 346 -33.71 -4.75 6.77
N MET A 347 -32.73 -3.92 7.13
CA MET A 347 -31.40 -3.90 6.51
C MET A 347 -30.47 -4.90 7.18
N GLU A 348 -30.06 -5.94 6.46
CA GLU A 348 -29.00 -6.85 6.89
C GLU A 348 -27.63 -6.21 6.59
N TRP A 349 -26.82 -5.95 7.62
CA TRP A 349 -25.48 -5.35 7.46
C TRP A 349 -24.38 -6.40 7.52
N SER A 350 -23.82 -6.72 6.35
CA SER A 350 -22.80 -7.75 6.12
C SER A 350 -23.23 -9.19 6.45
N SER A 351 -22.71 -10.15 5.67
CA SER A 351 -22.90 -11.59 5.88
C SER A 351 -22.14 -12.15 7.09
N HIS A 352 -21.31 -11.33 7.74
CA HIS A 352 -20.43 -11.71 8.84
C HIS A 352 -20.89 -11.00 10.12
N ALA A 353 -21.28 -11.77 11.14
CA ALA A 353 -22.08 -11.33 12.28
C ALA A 353 -21.41 -10.33 13.28
N SER A 354 -20.29 -9.71 12.92
CA SER A 354 -19.57 -8.70 13.72
C SER A 354 -19.67 -7.27 13.19
N GLY A 355 -20.28 -7.03 12.01
CA GLY A 355 -20.50 -5.68 11.49
C GLY A 355 -21.48 -4.87 12.35
N LYS A 356 -21.01 -3.79 12.98
CA LYS A 356 -21.87 -2.91 13.81
C LYS A 356 -22.52 -1.82 12.96
N VAL A 357 -23.86 -1.70 13.05
CA VAL A 357 -24.60 -0.50 12.60
C VAL A 357 -24.88 0.40 13.81
N THR A 358 -24.61 1.69 13.68
CA THR A 358 -24.99 2.74 14.64
C THR A 358 -25.94 3.71 13.94
N LEU A 359 -27.13 3.93 14.50
CA LEU A 359 -28.04 4.98 14.06
C LEU A 359 -28.03 6.12 15.09
N ARG A 360 -27.50 7.28 14.73
CA ARG A 360 -27.56 8.53 15.51
C ARG A 360 -28.71 9.37 14.94
N ARG A 361 -29.61 9.95 15.73
CA ARG A 361 -30.69 10.83 15.23
C ARG A 361 -30.72 12.15 15.99
N ARG A 362 -30.72 13.28 15.27
CA ARG A 362 -30.78 14.61 15.89
C ARG A 362 -32.13 14.85 16.56
N ILE A 363 -32.10 15.51 17.73
CA ILE A 363 -33.27 15.94 18.49
C ILE A 363 -33.61 17.42 18.21
N GLN A 364 -32.59 18.26 17.99
CA GLN A 364 -32.76 19.69 17.69
C GLN A 364 -33.61 19.88 16.42
N PRO A 365 -34.74 20.62 16.48
CA PRO A 365 -35.72 20.68 15.39
C PRO A 365 -35.48 21.82 14.39
N HIS A 366 -34.59 22.77 14.71
CA HIS A 366 -34.13 23.78 13.77
C HIS A 366 -33.11 23.18 12.79
N ASP A 367 -32.93 23.84 11.67
CA ASP A 367 -31.81 23.60 10.76
C ASP A 367 -30.51 24.07 11.45
N MET A 368 -29.36 23.47 11.12
CA MET A 368 -28.09 23.71 11.84
C MET A 368 -27.36 24.93 11.27
N ASP A 369 -26.56 25.64 12.05
CA ASP A 369 -25.61 26.61 11.47
C ASP A 369 -24.35 25.92 10.90
N SER A 370 -23.54 26.65 10.14
CA SER A 370 -22.31 26.12 9.52
C SER A 370 -21.24 25.65 10.54
N THR A 371 -21.34 26.08 11.79
CA THR A 371 -20.47 25.68 12.91
C THR A 371 -21.00 24.41 13.57
N GLU A 372 -22.29 24.35 13.93
CA GLU A 372 -22.95 23.16 14.49
C GLU A 372 -22.83 21.97 13.53
N ALA A 373 -23.12 22.17 12.24
CA ALA A 373 -22.99 21.12 11.23
C ALA A 373 -21.54 20.59 11.12
N SER A 374 -20.55 21.48 11.26
CA SER A 374 -19.12 21.11 11.23
C SER A 374 -18.67 20.36 12.48
N LEU A 375 -19.04 20.85 13.67
CA LEU A 375 -18.77 20.19 14.96
C LEU A 375 -19.39 18.79 14.98
N LYS A 376 -20.70 18.69 14.71
CA LYS A 376 -21.43 17.42 14.63
C LYS A 376 -20.78 16.42 13.67
N THR A 377 -20.31 16.87 12.51
CA THR A 377 -19.64 16.00 11.52
C THR A 377 -18.33 15.42 12.06
N VAL A 378 -17.57 16.18 12.85
CA VAL A 378 -16.30 15.71 13.43
C VAL A 378 -16.51 14.90 14.72
N GLU A 379 -17.49 15.26 15.56
CA GLU A 379 -17.95 14.50 16.73
C GLU A 379 -18.73 13.21 16.36
N ALA A 380 -19.03 13.01 15.07
CA ALA A 380 -19.64 11.78 14.59
C ALA A 380 -18.72 10.56 14.76
N PHE A 381 -17.40 10.75 14.62
CA PHE A 381 -16.36 9.73 14.73
C PHE A 381 -15.12 10.25 15.48
N TYR A 382 -14.62 9.46 16.44
CA TYR A 382 -13.30 9.67 17.03
C TYR A 382 -12.53 8.34 17.07
N PRO A 383 -11.26 8.28 16.59
CA PRO A 383 -10.54 7.02 16.43
C PRO A 383 -10.13 6.43 17.78
N ARG A 384 -10.42 5.13 17.98
CA ARG A 384 -9.99 4.39 19.18
C ARG A 384 -8.46 4.17 19.21
N ASP A 385 -7.89 3.86 18.04
CA ASP A 385 -6.45 3.90 17.80
C ASP A 385 -6.22 4.78 16.56
N PRO A 386 -5.63 5.98 16.68
CA PRO A 386 -5.42 6.86 15.54
C PRO A 386 -4.58 6.25 14.40
N THR A 387 -3.79 5.21 14.69
CA THR A 387 -2.94 4.52 13.71
C THR A 387 -3.62 3.35 12.98
N LEU A 388 -4.79 2.90 13.45
CA LEU A 388 -5.53 1.74 12.91
C LEU A 388 -7.02 1.98 12.65
N SER A 389 -7.68 2.86 13.42
CA SER A 389 -9.08 3.26 13.27
C SER A 389 -9.19 4.46 12.32
N HIS A 390 -9.92 4.33 11.23
CA HIS A 390 -10.03 5.32 10.16
C HIS A 390 -11.49 5.52 9.72
N VAL A 391 -11.83 6.69 9.17
CA VAL A 391 -13.21 7.03 8.78
C VAL A 391 -13.33 7.20 7.27
N LEU A 392 -14.30 6.52 6.65
CA LEU A 392 -14.72 6.73 5.27
C LEU A 392 -15.98 7.58 5.27
N VAL A 393 -15.83 8.86 4.89
CA VAL A 393 -16.95 9.80 4.76
C VAL A 393 -17.62 9.58 3.42
N LEU A 394 -18.95 9.37 3.43
CA LEU A 394 -19.75 9.12 2.24
C LEU A 394 -20.95 10.09 2.17
N SER A 395 -21.14 10.74 1.03
CA SER A 395 -22.35 11.51 0.70
C SER A 395 -23.46 10.57 0.20
N PRO A 396 -24.74 10.75 0.60
CA PRO A 396 -25.88 9.95 0.13
C PRO A 396 -26.02 9.84 -1.39
N GLN A 397 -25.59 10.86 -2.13
CA GLN A 397 -25.61 10.91 -3.60
C GLN A 397 -24.56 9.99 -4.24
N THR A 398 -23.68 9.38 -3.46
CA THR A 398 -22.59 8.52 -3.96
C THR A 398 -23.06 7.12 -4.33
N GLU A 399 -22.47 6.56 -5.37
CA GLU A 399 -22.48 5.13 -5.64
C GLU A 399 -21.03 4.65 -5.92
N LEU A 400 -20.66 3.48 -5.39
CA LEU A 400 -19.31 2.92 -5.42
C LEU A 400 -19.19 1.70 -6.35
N ALA A 401 -18.01 1.42 -6.87
CA ALA A 401 -17.71 0.14 -7.52
C ALA A 401 -17.58 -0.98 -6.48
N PRO A 402 -18.00 -2.24 -6.74
CA PRO A 402 -17.87 -3.34 -5.76
C PRO A 402 -16.44 -3.59 -5.27
N SER A 403 -15.43 -3.23 -6.07
CA SER A 403 -14.00 -3.29 -5.79
C SER A 403 -13.42 -2.08 -5.02
N PHE A 404 -14.23 -1.11 -4.59
CA PHE A 404 -13.72 0.10 -3.93
C PHE A 404 -12.88 -0.22 -2.69
N TYR A 405 -13.29 -1.21 -1.91
CA TYR A 405 -12.63 -1.57 -0.65
C TYR A 405 -11.29 -2.29 -0.87
N HIS A 406 -11.13 -3.04 -1.97
CA HIS A 406 -9.83 -3.56 -2.41
C HIS A 406 -8.84 -2.42 -2.66
N TYR A 407 -9.28 -1.36 -3.36
CA TYR A 407 -8.43 -0.19 -3.61
C TYR A 407 -8.10 0.59 -2.32
N LEU A 408 -9.07 0.77 -1.41
CA LEU A 408 -8.81 1.38 -0.09
C LEU A 408 -7.76 0.57 0.68
N MET A 409 -8.00 -0.72 0.91
CA MET A 409 -7.08 -1.59 1.64
C MET A 409 -5.71 -1.63 0.99
N TYR A 410 -5.62 -1.77 -0.34
CA TYR A 410 -4.32 -1.78 -1.01
C TYR A 410 -3.56 -0.47 -0.82
N THR A 411 -4.21 0.67 -1.07
CA THR A 411 -3.59 2.01 -0.98
C THR A 411 -3.20 2.37 0.46
N MET A 412 -4.07 2.04 1.41
CA MET A 412 -3.87 2.24 2.85
C MET A 412 -2.71 1.39 3.38
N LEU A 413 -2.72 0.08 3.17
CA LEU A 413 -1.63 -0.81 3.58
C LEU A 413 -0.30 -0.41 2.92
N ARG A 414 -0.32 -0.03 1.64
CA ARG A 414 0.89 0.32 0.89
C ARG A 414 1.48 1.70 1.25
N TYR A 415 0.67 2.70 1.58
CA TYR A 415 1.14 4.04 1.94
C TYR A 415 1.24 4.29 3.46
N LYS A 416 0.29 3.84 4.28
CA LYS A 416 0.25 4.12 5.72
C LYS A 416 1.05 3.11 6.56
N HIS A 417 0.90 1.81 6.26
CA HIS A 417 1.43 0.72 7.11
C HIS A 417 2.76 0.12 6.62
N SER A 418 3.09 0.26 5.33
CA SER A 418 4.41 -0.11 4.80
C SER A 418 5.53 0.74 5.43
N ASN A 419 6.51 0.08 6.04
CA ASN A 419 7.69 0.75 6.62
C ASN A 419 8.45 1.63 5.61
N ARG A 420 8.39 1.27 4.31
CA ARG A 420 9.03 2.02 3.22
C ARG A 420 8.30 3.30 2.82
N ALA A 421 7.00 3.37 3.08
CA ALA A 421 6.17 4.53 2.74
C ALA A 421 5.95 5.47 3.95
N LYS A 422 5.90 4.92 5.17
CA LYS A 422 5.52 5.60 6.41
C LYS A 422 6.22 6.95 6.68
N GLN A 423 7.47 7.14 6.23
CA GLN A 423 8.18 8.42 6.36
C GLN A 423 7.71 9.47 5.33
N LEU A 424 7.42 9.03 4.10
CA LEU A 424 7.02 9.90 2.97
C LEU A 424 5.52 10.26 3.03
N SER A 425 4.69 9.38 3.59
CA SER A 425 3.24 9.54 3.73
C SER A 425 2.80 10.30 4.99
N THR A 426 3.73 10.88 5.75
CA THR A 426 3.43 11.62 7.00
C THR A 426 2.48 12.80 6.81
N LYS A 427 2.43 13.36 5.60
CA LYS A 427 1.55 14.47 5.19
C LYS A 427 0.28 14.03 4.43
N LEU A 428 0.04 12.73 4.29
CA LEU A 428 -1.14 12.20 3.62
C LEU A 428 -2.32 12.21 4.60
N ILE A 429 -3.34 13.04 4.33
CA ILE A 429 -4.55 13.14 5.16
C ILE A 429 -5.50 11.96 4.94
N GLY A 430 -5.52 11.41 3.72
CA GLY A 430 -6.50 10.42 3.32
C GLY A 430 -6.40 9.97 1.86
N ILE A 431 -7.41 9.22 1.42
CA ILE A 431 -7.54 8.60 0.09
C ILE A 431 -8.95 8.89 -0.45
N SER A 432 -9.06 9.57 -1.59
CA SER A 432 -10.33 9.73 -2.31
C SER A 432 -10.66 8.48 -3.12
N LEU A 433 -11.95 8.15 -3.22
CA LEU A 433 -12.51 7.19 -4.17
C LEU A 433 -13.05 7.89 -5.43
N GLU A 434 -13.56 9.11 -5.27
CA GLU A 434 -14.05 9.94 -6.36
C GLU A 434 -12.89 10.66 -7.06
N LEU A 435 -13.08 10.90 -8.36
CA LEU A 435 -12.45 12.00 -9.07
C LEU A 435 -13.49 13.10 -9.28
N PRO A 436 -13.44 14.24 -8.56
CA PRO A 436 -14.33 15.37 -8.81
C PRO A 436 -14.28 15.84 -10.27
N SER A 437 -15.41 16.34 -10.78
CA SER A 437 -15.49 16.90 -12.14
C SER A 437 -15.17 18.39 -12.19
N SER A 438 -15.29 19.09 -11.05
CA SER A 438 -14.98 20.51 -10.88
C SER A 438 -14.09 20.74 -9.66
N ARG A 439 -13.39 21.88 -9.62
CA ARG A 439 -12.62 22.36 -8.47
C ARG A 439 -13.55 22.87 -7.38
N LEU A 440 -13.17 22.69 -6.11
CA LEU A 440 -13.99 23.08 -4.96
C LEU A 440 -14.21 24.61 -4.84
N THR A 441 -13.23 25.39 -5.31
CA THR A 441 -13.12 26.83 -5.00
C THR A 441 -13.81 27.77 -5.99
N ASP A 442 -13.88 27.37 -7.26
CA ASP A 442 -14.42 28.20 -8.34
C ASP A 442 -15.36 27.44 -9.28
N ASN A 443 -15.65 26.17 -8.98
CA ASN A 443 -16.47 25.26 -9.79
C ASN A 443 -15.95 25.00 -11.23
N GLU A 444 -14.79 25.53 -11.62
CA GLU A 444 -14.19 25.29 -12.94
C GLU A 444 -13.82 23.81 -13.12
N PRO A 445 -13.77 23.28 -14.37
CA PRO A 445 -13.46 21.87 -14.63
C PRO A 445 -12.09 21.44 -14.07
N LEU A 446 -12.07 20.31 -13.34
CA LEU A 446 -10.81 19.73 -12.86
C LEU A 446 -10.12 18.97 -14.00
N ILE A 447 -8.93 19.42 -14.39
CA ILE A 447 -8.05 18.71 -15.33
C ILE A 447 -7.05 17.87 -14.52
N PRO A 448 -7.12 16.52 -14.53
CA PRO A 448 -6.18 15.70 -13.78
C PRO A 448 -4.77 15.79 -14.37
N PRO A 449 -3.72 15.91 -13.55
CA PRO A 449 -2.35 16.02 -14.05
C PRO A 449 -1.87 14.73 -14.69
N GLU A 450 -1.06 14.85 -15.75
CA GLU A 450 -0.37 13.72 -16.35
C GLU A 450 0.94 13.41 -15.60
N LEU A 451 1.34 12.14 -15.61
CA LEU A 451 2.64 11.68 -15.08
C LEU A 451 3.72 11.85 -16.14
N ASP A 452 4.81 12.56 -15.79
CA ASP A 452 5.93 12.84 -16.69
C ASP A 452 6.46 11.60 -17.43
N GLY A 453 6.55 11.66 -18.76
CA GLY A 453 7.13 10.57 -19.58
C GLY A 453 8.58 10.22 -19.21
N ASN A 454 9.35 11.18 -18.72
CA ASN A 454 10.71 10.96 -18.22
C ASN A 454 10.74 10.16 -16.91
N GLN A 455 9.72 10.30 -16.06
CA GLN A 455 9.59 9.48 -14.84
C GLN A 455 9.06 8.07 -15.18
N MET A 456 8.16 7.98 -16.18
CA MET A 456 7.64 6.71 -16.72
C MET A 456 8.75 5.73 -17.13
N SER A 457 9.84 6.27 -17.69
CA SER A 457 11.01 5.52 -18.17
C SER A 457 11.75 4.71 -17.10
N SER A 458 11.50 4.99 -15.81
CA SER A 458 12.10 4.26 -14.68
C SER A 458 11.35 2.98 -14.28
N LEU A 459 10.09 2.84 -14.71
CA LEU A 459 9.21 1.74 -14.34
C LEU A 459 9.31 0.62 -15.38
N ARG A 460 9.82 -0.54 -14.95
CA ARG A 460 9.97 -1.73 -15.81
C ARG A 460 8.65 -2.49 -16.03
N ASP A 461 7.63 -2.19 -15.21
CA ASP A 461 6.40 -2.97 -15.08
C ASP A 461 5.17 -2.16 -15.54
N GLY A 462 5.02 -1.96 -16.86
CA GLY A 462 3.83 -1.36 -17.46
C GLY A 462 3.63 0.14 -17.18
N GLN A 463 2.44 0.67 -17.47
CA GLN A 463 2.08 2.04 -17.12
C GLN A 463 1.69 2.11 -15.63
N PRO A 464 2.20 3.07 -14.84
CA PRO A 464 1.77 3.26 -13.45
C PRO A 464 0.28 3.55 -13.36
N LEU A 465 -0.31 3.21 -12.21
CA LEU A 465 -1.65 3.68 -11.86
C LEU A 465 -1.71 5.21 -11.91
N PRO A 466 -2.66 5.81 -12.66
CA PRO A 466 -2.81 7.26 -12.71
C PRO A 466 -3.44 7.72 -11.40
N LEU A 467 -2.57 8.26 -10.54
CA LEU A 467 -2.88 8.85 -9.23
C LEU A 467 -2.21 10.23 -9.16
N PHE A 468 -2.75 11.11 -8.32
CA PHE A 468 -2.14 12.40 -7.99
C PHE A 468 -2.39 12.77 -6.52
N LEU A 469 -1.66 13.76 -6.04
CA LEU A 469 -1.86 14.37 -4.72
C LEU A 469 -2.54 15.72 -4.90
N TRP A 470 -3.46 16.08 -4.02
CA TRP A 470 -4.15 17.37 -4.08
C TRP A 470 -4.34 17.94 -2.67
N GLN A 471 -4.07 19.25 -2.49
CA GLN A 471 -4.38 19.99 -1.27
C GLN A 471 -5.86 20.40 -1.19
N ALA A 472 -6.76 19.45 -1.42
CA ALA A 472 -8.20 19.61 -1.32
C ALA A 472 -8.80 18.44 -0.51
N PRO A 473 -9.87 18.68 0.28
CA PRO A 473 -10.65 17.63 0.91
C PRO A 473 -11.68 17.01 -0.05
N ASN A 474 -12.37 15.96 0.38
CA ASN A 474 -13.54 15.42 -0.30
C ASN A 474 -14.60 14.95 0.72
N SER A 475 -15.85 15.43 0.57
CA SER A 475 -17.01 15.03 1.37
C SER A 475 -17.84 13.90 0.74
N ASN A 476 -17.63 13.61 -0.53
CA ASN A 476 -18.46 12.68 -1.29
C ASN A 476 -18.07 11.23 -1.04
N ALA A 477 -16.78 10.90 -1.23
CA ALA A 477 -16.26 9.55 -1.06
C ALA A 477 -14.76 9.56 -0.76
N ALA A 478 -14.39 9.70 0.52
CA ALA A 478 -12.98 9.70 0.93
C ALA A 478 -12.74 9.12 2.32
N LEU A 479 -11.66 8.35 2.45
CA LEU A 479 -11.14 7.83 3.70
C LEU A 479 -10.14 8.82 4.29
N TYR A 480 -10.37 9.27 5.52
CA TYR A 480 -9.46 10.07 6.32
C TYR A 480 -8.79 9.18 7.37
N PHE A 481 -7.47 9.36 7.56
CA PHE A 481 -6.73 8.60 8.57
C PHE A 481 -7.00 9.12 9.99
N GLY A 482 -7.00 8.22 10.97
CA GLY A 482 -7.40 8.51 12.35
C GLY A 482 -6.52 9.56 13.03
N ASP A 483 -5.20 9.44 12.91
CA ASP A 483 -4.22 10.45 13.36
C ASP A 483 -4.55 11.84 12.79
N LYS A 484 -4.94 11.90 11.51
CA LYS A 484 -5.26 13.17 10.85
C LYS A 484 -6.66 13.70 11.15
N TRP A 485 -7.61 12.83 11.49
CA TRP A 485 -8.91 13.22 12.02
C TRP A 485 -8.82 13.73 13.46
N ALA A 486 -7.97 13.12 14.30
CA ALA A 486 -7.69 13.59 15.65
C ALA A 486 -6.96 14.95 15.63
N GLU A 487 -5.96 15.13 14.77
CA GLU A 487 -5.32 16.44 14.53
C GLU A 487 -6.33 17.49 14.01
N PHE A 488 -7.31 17.10 13.17
CA PHE A 488 -8.36 18.01 12.69
C PHE A 488 -9.36 18.39 13.79
N HIS A 489 -9.72 17.44 14.67
CA HIS A 489 -10.55 17.71 15.85
C HIS A 489 -9.87 18.69 16.81
N GLU A 490 -8.56 18.54 17.05
CA GLU A 490 -7.77 19.51 17.84
C GLU A 490 -7.71 20.88 17.15
N PHE A 491 -7.50 20.91 15.82
CA PHE A 491 -7.54 22.14 15.02
C PHE A 491 -8.89 22.87 15.14
N LEU A 492 -10.02 22.17 15.03
CA LEU A 492 -11.35 22.77 15.18
C LEU A 492 -11.58 23.31 16.60
N SER A 493 -11.21 22.55 17.63
CA SER A 493 -11.36 23.00 19.02
C SER A 493 -10.63 24.33 19.27
N ASN A 494 -9.40 24.46 18.77
CA ASN A 494 -8.63 25.70 18.85
C ASN A 494 -9.22 26.82 17.96
N ARG A 495 -9.70 26.48 16.75
CA ARG A 495 -10.30 27.39 15.77
C ARG A 495 -11.60 28.04 16.24
N PHE A 496 -12.36 27.34 17.09
CA PHE A 496 -13.57 27.88 17.72
C PHE A 496 -13.28 28.61 19.04
N ALA A 497 -12.31 28.15 19.85
CA ALA A 497 -11.88 28.89 21.04
C ALA A 497 -11.39 30.32 20.73
N VAL A 498 -10.63 30.52 19.64
CA VAL A 498 -10.26 31.87 19.16
C VAL A 498 -11.47 32.68 18.69
N GLN A 499 -12.49 32.03 18.14
CA GLN A 499 -13.69 32.70 17.62
C GLN A 499 -14.65 33.13 18.74
N GLU A 500 -14.76 32.36 19.83
CA GLU A 500 -15.51 32.73 21.03
C GLU A 500 -14.82 33.86 21.82
N GLY A 501 -13.48 33.91 21.80
CA GLY A 501 -12.69 34.94 22.46
C GLY A 501 -12.58 36.29 21.72
N ALA A 502 -13.20 36.42 20.53
CA ALA A 502 -13.07 37.62 19.69
C ALA A 502 -14.31 38.53 19.75
N ASP A 503 -14.12 39.81 20.10
CA ASP A 503 -15.18 40.84 20.15
C ASP A 503 -16.00 40.97 18.85
N GLN A 504 -15.39 40.61 17.71
CA GLN A 504 -16.05 40.48 16.41
C GLN A 504 -15.47 39.27 15.69
N ALA A 505 -16.33 38.35 15.24
CA ALA A 505 -15.91 37.26 14.37
C ALA A 505 -15.35 37.83 13.05
N PRO A 506 -14.14 37.46 12.61
CA PRO A 506 -13.61 37.89 11.32
C PRO A 506 -14.52 37.38 10.19
N PRO A 507 -14.80 38.18 9.15
CA PRO A 507 -15.67 37.75 8.05
C PRO A 507 -15.07 36.51 7.39
N GLN A 508 -15.85 35.42 7.35
CA GLN A 508 -15.45 34.16 6.73
C GLN A 508 -15.39 34.34 5.22
N ASP A 509 -14.17 34.42 4.69
CA ASP A 509 -13.90 34.44 3.26
C ASP A 509 -14.19 33.02 2.67
N LYS A 510 -15.47 32.64 2.55
CA LYS A 510 -15.90 31.31 2.05
C LYS A 510 -15.28 31.04 0.67
N LEU A 511 -14.37 30.07 0.59
CA LEU A 511 -13.71 29.65 -0.64
C LEU A 511 -14.46 28.50 -1.30
N ILE A 512 -15.07 27.61 -0.53
CA ILE A 512 -15.77 26.43 -1.04
C ILE A 512 -17.24 26.78 -1.35
N SER A 513 -17.70 26.31 -2.51
CA SER A 513 -19.09 26.46 -2.92
C SER A 513 -20.06 25.78 -1.93
N LYS A 514 -21.15 26.47 -1.56
CA LYS A 514 -22.21 26.00 -0.63
C LYS A 514 -22.84 24.64 -0.99
N LYS A 515 -22.56 24.10 -2.19
CA LYS A 515 -22.97 22.75 -2.61
C LYS A 515 -22.27 21.62 -1.82
N TYR A 516 -21.20 21.93 -1.08
CA TYR A 516 -20.49 21.00 -0.20
C TYR A 516 -20.72 21.38 1.28
N PRO A 517 -20.77 20.41 2.23
CA PRO A 517 -20.98 20.71 3.65
C PRO A 517 -19.92 21.62 4.26
N ALA A 518 -20.30 22.48 5.20
CA ALA A 518 -19.45 23.54 5.77
C ALA A 518 -18.12 23.05 6.36
N VAL A 519 -18.09 21.82 6.88
CA VAL A 519 -16.88 21.18 7.43
C VAL A 519 -15.72 21.17 6.43
N MET A 520 -16.02 21.20 5.13
CA MET A 520 -15.02 21.21 4.05
C MET A 520 -14.18 22.48 4.05
N GLU A 521 -14.73 23.63 4.45
CA GLU A 521 -13.97 24.89 4.51
C GLU A 521 -12.91 24.82 5.61
N TYR A 522 -13.30 24.42 6.83
CA TYR A 522 -12.35 24.21 7.93
C TYR A 522 -11.35 23.07 7.64
N MET A 523 -11.78 22.00 6.96
CA MET A 523 -10.88 20.93 6.51
C MET A 523 -9.87 21.46 5.48
N LEU A 524 -10.26 22.41 4.63
CA LEU A 524 -9.36 23.09 3.70
C LEU A 524 -8.41 24.07 4.41
N GLU A 525 -8.87 24.82 5.41
CA GLU A 525 -8.00 25.61 6.30
C GLU A 525 -6.93 24.72 6.95
N PHE A 526 -7.33 23.59 7.52
CA PHE A 526 -6.45 22.60 8.14
C PHE A 526 -5.44 22.01 7.15
N ILE A 527 -5.90 21.54 5.98
CA ILE A 527 -5.04 20.98 4.91
C ILE A 527 -3.99 22.00 4.45
N ARG A 528 -4.37 23.27 4.31
CA ARG A 528 -3.47 24.35 3.88
C ARG A 528 -2.49 24.76 4.99
N GLY A 529 -2.95 24.87 6.24
CA GLY A 529 -2.14 25.27 7.40
C GLY A 529 -1.11 24.22 7.85
N THR A 530 -1.41 22.94 7.66
CA THR A 530 -0.48 21.81 7.91
C THR A 530 0.37 21.45 6.68
N GLY A 531 -0.07 21.87 5.49
CA GLY A 531 0.50 21.48 4.21
C GLY A 531 0.21 20.01 3.85
N TYR A 532 -0.86 19.42 4.38
CA TYR A 532 -1.28 18.07 4.00
C TYR A 532 -1.88 18.00 2.59
N TYR A 533 -2.11 16.78 2.13
CA TYR A 533 -2.71 16.45 0.83
C TYR A 533 -3.45 15.11 0.89
N MET A 534 -4.37 14.88 -0.04
CA MET A 534 -5.10 13.61 -0.23
C MET A 534 -4.66 12.95 -1.56
N VAL A 535 -4.63 11.61 -1.61
CA VAL A 535 -4.45 10.87 -2.87
C VAL A 535 -5.77 10.81 -3.64
N TYR A 536 -5.76 11.21 -4.92
CA TYR A 536 -6.91 11.12 -5.82
C TYR A 536 -6.63 10.16 -6.99
N PRO A 537 -7.60 9.30 -7.36
CA PRO A 537 -7.50 8.42 -8.51
C PRO A 537 -7.91 9.11 -9.80
N SER A 538 -7.04 9.15 -10.81
CA SER A 538 -7.38 9.63 -12.16
C SER A 538 -7.70 8.50 -13.15
N PHE A 539 -8.13 7.33 -12.66
CA PHE A 539 -8.57 6.20 -13.49
C PHE A 539 -9.65 6.56 -14.53
N PRO A 540 -10.70 7.34 -14.22
CA PRO A 540 -11.73 7.71 -15.21
C PRO A 540 -11.20 8.49 -16.41
N ALA A 541 -10.08 9.20 -16.27
CA ALA A 541 -9.45 9.94 -17.36
C ALA A 541 -8.68 9.02 -18.34
N LYS A 542 -8.43 7.75 -17.97
CA LYS A 542 -7.65 6.79 -18.77
C LYS A 542 -8.32 5.41 -18.94
N GLY A 543 -9.57 5.24 -18.50
CA GLY A 543 -10.35 4.01 -18.66
C GLY A 543 -11.64 3.99 -17.84
N THR A 544 -12.38 2.87 -17.90
CA THR A 544 -13.69 2.68 -17.26
C THR A 544 -13.61 2.10 -15.83
N PHE A 545 -12.56 2.45 -15.09
CA PHE A 545 -12.31 1.97 -13.72
C PHE A 545 -12.71 3.00 -12.65
N THR A 546 -13.86 3.62 -12.83
CA THR A 546 -14.44 4.56 -11.86
C THR A 546 -14.78 3.82 -10.57
N LEU A 547 -14.22 4.26 -9.43
CA LEU A 547 -14.47 3.66 -8.11
C LEU A 547 -15.64 4.30 -7.35
N ALA A 548 -15.93 5.58 -7.61
CA ALA A 548 -17.10 6.28 -7.10
C ALA A 548 -17.64 7.24 -8.16
N THR A 549 -18.96 7.31 -8.29
CA THR A 549 -19.68 8.37 -8.99
C THR A 549 -20.60 9.07 -8.01
N VAL A 550 -20.85 10.36 -8.24
CA VAL A 550 -21.82 11.14 -7.46
C VAL A 550 -22.96 11.50 -8.41
N HIS A 551 -24.16 11.17 -7.99
CA HIS A 551 -25.40 11.31 -8.75
C HIS A 551 -26.04 12.68 -8.51
N ASN A 552 -26.70 13.25 -9.52
CA ASN A 552 -27.26 14.60 -9.43
C ASN A 552 -28.78 14.62 -9.14
N GLU A 553 -29.52 13.52 -9.33
CA GLU A 553 -30.96 13.52 -9.11
C GLU A 553 -31.32 13.68 -7.62
N LEU A 554 -32.36 14.48 -7.35
CA LEU A 554 -32.86 14.73 -6.00
C LEU A 554 -31.74 15.16 -5.02
N TYR A 555 -30.75 15.88 -5.54
CA TYR A 555 -29.76 16.59 -4.74
C TYR A 555 -30.45 17.57 -3.79
N GLN A 556 -29.91 17.71 -2.58
CA GLN A 556 -30.34 18.67 -1.57
C GLN A 556 -29.11 19.46 -1.13
N LEU A 557 -29.28 20.78 -1.02
CA LEU A 557 -28.28 21.65 -0.41
C LEU A 557 -28.03 21.20 1.04
N PRO A 558 -26.79 21.30 1.57
CA PRO A 558 -26.52 21.08 2.99
C PRO A 558 -27.44 21.95 3.86
N GLU A 559 -27.93 21.37 4.95
CA GLU A 559 -28.93 21.96 5.86
C GLU A 559 -28.48 23.35 6.37
N GLU A 560 -27.17 23.49 6.59
CA GLU A 560 -26.51 24.71 7.04
C GLU A 560 -26.44 25.87 6.04
N PHE A 561 -27.02 25.70 4.85
CA PHE A 561 -27.19 26.76 3.85
C PHE A 561 -28.64 26.91 3.37
N VAL A 562 -29.62 26.27 4.02
CA VAL A 562 -31.04 26.38 3.65
C VAL A 562 -31.62 27.76 3.95
N GLU A 563 -31.28 28.39 5.09
CA GLU A 563 -31.68 29.78 5.38
C GLU A 563 -31.00 30.80 4.43
N ASP A 564 -29.84 30.43 3.89
CA ASP A 564 -29.10 31.17 2.87
C ASP A 564 -29.81 31.14 1.48
N SER A 565 -30.78 30.22 1.28
CA SER A 565 -31.66 30.18 0.11
C SER A 565 -33.03 30.79 0.43
N SER A 566 -33.19 32.09 0.14
CA SER A 566 -34.41 32.81 0.49
C SER A 566 -35.64 32.37 -0.34
N PRO A 567 -36.85 32.39 0.24
CA PRO A 567 -38.11 32.12 -0.46
C PRO A 567 -38.52 33.24 -1.44
N ASP A 568 -37.72 34.32 -1.53
CA ASP A 568 -37.81 35.33 -2.60
C ASP A 568 -37.07 34.91 -3.88
N SER A 569 -36.44 33.73 -3.91
CA SER A 569 -36.27 32.98 -5.16
C SER A 569 -37.68 32.69 -5.70
N PRO A 570 -38.13 33.35 -6.79
CA PRO A 570 -39.51 33.17 -7.23
C PRO A 570 -39.74 31.72 -7.63
N GLU A 571 -40.93 31.18 -7.34
CA GLU A 571 -41.41 30.01 -8.08
C GLU A 571 -41.20 30.30 -9.57
N PRO A 572 -40.53 29.40 -10.34
CA PRO A 572 -40.23 29.67 -11.74
C PRO A 572 -41.56 29.89 -12.47
N SER A 573 -41.86 31.15 -12.74
CA SER A 573 -43.14 31.57 -13.32
C SER A 573 -43.32 30.77 -14.61
N PRO A 574 -44.38 29.94 -14.73
CA PRO A 574 -44.43 28.86 -15.71
C PRO A 574 -44.12 29.44 -17.09
N GLU A 575 -43.00 28.98 -17.69
CA GLU A 575 -42.38 29.64 -18.83
C GLU A 575 -43.43 30.05 -19.85
N ALA A 576 -43.45 31.33 -20.23
CA ALA A 576 -44.29 31.78 -21.31
C ALA A 576 -43.87 31.02 -22.57
N ILE A 577 -44.72 30.11 -23.04
CA ILE A 577 -44.42 29.22 -24.17
C ILE A 577 -44.50 30.03 -25.47
N ASP A 578 -43.48 30.87 -25.71
CA ASP A 578 -43.34 31.76 -26.87
C ASP A 578 -43.39 31.00 -28.21
N ASN A 579 -43.08 29.69 -28.20
CA ASN A 579 -43.23 28.85 -29.37
C ASN A 579 -43.56 27.38 -28.98
N PRO A 580 -44.79 26.89 -29.19
CA PRO A 580 -45.18 25.51 -28.89
C PRO A 580 -44.54 24.45 -29.81
N SER A 581 -43.71 24.88 -30.77
CA SER A 581 -42.91 24.00 -31.64
C SER A 581 -41.51 23.71 -31.09
N LYS A 582 -41.07 24.43 -30.04
CA LYS A 582 -39.78 24.25 -29.39
C LYS A 582 -39.91 23.14 -28.34
N PRO A 583 -39.01 22.14 -28.27
CA PRO A 583 -39.05 21.16 -27.20
C PRO A 583 -38.78 21.86 -25.85
N LEU A 584 -39.60 21.54 -24.84
CA LEU A 584 -39.37 21.96 -23.46
C LEU A 584 -38.13 21.22 -22.93
N THR A 585 -36.98 21.87 -22.99
CA THR A 585 -35.81 21.50 -22.20
C THR A 585 -36.05 21.95 -20.77
N PRO A 586 -35.94 21.08 -19.75
CA PRO A 586 -35.97 21.56 -18.37
C PRO A 586 -34.77 22.50 -18.17
N ASP A 587 -35.02 23.65 -17.53
CA ASP A 587 -33.94 24.50 -17.05
C ASP A 587 -33.06 23.75 -16.05
N SER A 588 -31.80 24.17 -15.98
CA SER A 588 -30.79 23.56 -15.10
C SER A 588 -31.15 23.77 -13.64
N VAL A 589 -31.85 22.80 -13.04
CA VAL A 589 -31.95 22.65 -11.58
C VAL A 589 -30.54 22.73 -10.98
N GLU A 590 -30.38 23.45 -9.87
CA GLU A 590 -29.10 23.65 -9.17
C GLU A 590 -28.59 22.36 -8.48
N GLY A 591 -28.27 21.35 -9.28
CA GLY A 591 -27.53 20.17 -8.87
C GLY A 591 -26.04 20.45 -8.67
N LEU A 592 -25.29 19.42 -8.26
CA LEU A 592 -23.86 19.53 -7.94
C LEU A 592 -22.95 19.98 -9.10
N GLY A 593 -23.44 20.00 -10.33
CA GLY A 593 -22.64 20.24 -11.54
C GLY A 593 -21.62 19.13 -11.78
N VAL A 594 -21.90 17.90 -11.31
CA VAL A 594 -20.98 16.77 -11.42
C VAL A 594 -21.32 15.93 -12.65
N VAL A 595 -20.36 15.76 -13.55
CA VAL A 595 -20.47 14.77 -14.63
C VAL A 595 -20.38 13.37 -14.01
N GLU A 596 -21.49 12.64 -14.03
CA GLU A 596 -21.58 11.22 -13.63
C GLU A 596 -20.68 10.34 -14.51
N LYS A 597 -20.05 9.34 -13.88
CA LYS A 597 -19.03 8.50 -14.51
C LYS A 597 -19.43 7.03 -14.40
N PRO A 598 -19.39 6.24 -15.49
CA PRO A 598 -19.82 4.85 -15.45
C PRO A 598 -18.94 4.06 -14.48
N LEU A 599 -19.57 3.47 -13.47
CA LEU A 599 -18.91 2.68 -12.43
C LEU A 599 -18.28 1.40 -12.97
N SER A 600 -17.14 1.02 -12.39
CA SER A 600 -16.57 -0.30 -12.65
C SER A 600 -17.45 -1.39 -12.05
N ARG A 601 -17.72 -2.44 -12.85
CA ARG A 601 -18.44 -3.65 -12.41
C ARG A 601 -17.52 -4.77 -11.95
N ALA A 602 -16.21 -4.51 -11.83
CA ALA A 602 -15.25 -5.47 -11.30
C ALA A 602 -15.46 -5.64 -9.78
N SER A 603 -15.57 -6.89 -9.34
CA SER A 603 -15.62 -7.27 -7.91
C SER A 603 -14.29 -7.06 -7.19
N THR A 604 -13.17 -7.20 -7.92
CA THR A 604 -11.81 -7.08 -7.39
C THR A 604 -11.07 -5.94 -8.09
N VAL A 605 -9.99 -5.46 -7.48
CA VAL A 605 -9.14 -4.43 -8.10
C VAL A 605 -8.24 -4.99 -9.23
N MET A 606 -8.20 -6.32 -9.41
CA MET A 606 -7.27 -6.98 -10.33
C MET A 606 -7.39 -6.52 -11.80
N PRO A 607 -8.59 -6.35 -12.42
CA PRO A 607 -8.70 -5.87 -13.80
C PRO A 607 -8.15 -4.45 -14.02
N LEU A 608 -8.12 -3.59 -12.98
CA LEU A 608 -7.43 -2.30 -13.01
C LEU A 608 -5.91 -2.51 -13.01
N LEU A 609 -5.42 -3.40 -12.15
CA LEU A 609 -3.99 -3.68 -11.96
C LEU A 609 -3.35 -4.52 -13.08
N GLU A 610 -4.16 -5.23 -13.86
CA GLU A 610 -3.77 -5.89 -15.12
C GLU A 610 -3.66 -4.89 -16.28
N ARG A 611 -4.46 -3.82 -16.25
CA ARG A 611 -4.41 -2.74 -17.25
C ARG A 611 -3.25 -1.77 -17.01
N PHE A 612 -2.93 -1.51 -15.74
CA PHE A 612 -1.82 -0.68 -15.29
C PHE A 612 -0.70 -1.55 -14.70
N SER A 613 0.10 -1.01 -13.79
CA SER A 613 1.06 -1.78 -13.00
C SER A 613 0.37 -2.36 -11.77
N LEU A 614 0.70 -3.61 -11.43
CA LEU A 614 0.40 -4.21 -10.13
C LEU A 614 1.00 -3.44 -8.94
N ASN A 615 1.96 -2.54 -9.18
CA ASN A 615 2.57 -1.70 -8.14
C ASN A 615 1.93 -0.31 -8.11
N LEU A 616 1.44 0.11 -6.94
CA LEU A 616 1.21 1.52 -6.64
C LEU A 616 2.50 2.36 -6.83
N PRO A 617 2.42 3.53 -7.49
CA PRO A 617 3.54 4.47 -7.59
C PRO A 617 4.06 4.88 -6.23
N ARG A 618 5.31 5.32 -6.16
CA ARG A 618 5.82 5.98 -4.95
C ARG A 618 5.17 7.34 -4.78
N ILE A 619 4.79 7.67 -3.54
CA ILE A 619 4.11 8.92 -3.21
C ILE A 619 4.95 10.16 -3.55
N ASP A 620 6.28 10.07 -3.50
CA ASP A 620 7.22 11.14 -3.85
C ASP A 620 7.44 11.34 -5.36
N TYR A 621 6.80 10.51 -6.22
CA TYR A 621 6.75 10.67 -7.68
C TYR A 621 5.34 11.01 -8.19
N LEU A 622 4.35 11.22 -7.30
CA LEU A 622 3.02 11.66 -7.70
C LEU A 622 3.01 13.18 -7.92
N PRO A 623 2.36 13.69 -8.98
CA PRO A 623 2.18 15.13 -9.16
C PRO A 623 1.30 15.69 -8.03
N LEU A 624 1.70 16.83 -7.47
CA LEU A 624 0.97 17.54 -6.41
C LEU A 624 0.24 18.76 -6.98
N LEU A 625 -1.04 18.89 -6.65
CA LEU A 625 -1.85 20.07 -6.95
C LEU A 625 -2.07 20.94 -5.69
N SER A 626 -2.05 22.25 -5.87
CA SER A 626 -2.51 23.26 -4.90
C SER A 626 -4.01 23.12 -4.62
N TYR A 627 -4.51 23.84 -3.60
CA TYR A 627 -5.97 23.93 -3.37
C TYR A 627 -6.73 24.48 -4.59
N SER A 628 -6.13 25.39 -5.37
CA SER A 628 -6.63 25.90 -6.66
C SER A 628 -6.51 24.91 -7.83
N GLY A 629 -6.01 23.70 -7.63
CA GLY A 629 -5.84 22.68 -8.67
C GLY A 629 -4.64 22.89 -9.60
N GLU A 630 -3.73 23.82 -9.27
CA GLU A 630 -2.53 24.12 -10.06
C GLU A 630 -1.37 23.21 -9.64
N GLN A 631 -0.55 22.76 -10.61
CA GLN A 631 0.56 21.85 -10.31
C GLN A 631 1.68 22.56 -9.54
N LEU A 632 2.00 22.07 -8.34
CA LEU A 632 3.01 22.64 -7.44
C LEU A 632 4.38 22.01 -7.65
N SER A 633 5.41 22.87 -7.73
CA SER A 633 6.79 22.46 -7.48
C SER A 633 7.07 22.40 -5.97
N GLY A 634 8.06 21.61 -5.53
CA GLY A 634 8.39 21.47 -4.12
C GLY A 634 8.78 22.79 -3.41
N SER A 635 9.37 23.75 -4.14
CA SER A 635 9.70 25.08 -3.60
C SER A 635 8.51 26.04 -3.62
N THR A 636 7.60 25.91 -4.60
CA THR A 636 6.31 26.64 -4.60
C THR A 636 5.44 26.19 -3.43
N TYR A 637 5.33 24.88 -3.22
CA TYR A 637 4.61 24.28 -2.11
C TYR A 637 5.16 24.72 -0.74
N ALA A 638 6.49 24.68 -0.55
CA ALA A 638 7.10 25.08 0.72
C ALA A 638 6.84 26.56 1.06
N ARG A 639 6.97 27.45 0.06
CA ARG A 639 6.68 28.89 0.26
C ARG A 639 5.19 29.15 0.49
N GLY A 640 4.31 28.58 -0.32
CA GLY A 640 2.86 28.77 -0.18
C GLY A 640 2.31 28.26 1.16
N LEU A 641 2.95 27.24 1.76
CA LEU A 641 2.69 26.81 3.13
C LEU A 641 3.12 27.87 4.15
N GLU A 642 4.33 28.42 4.04
CA GLU A 642 4.84 29.47 4.93
C GLU A 642 4.01 30.77 4.82
N ASP A 643 3.68 31.20 3.59
CA ASP A 643 2.84 32.36 3.30
C ASP A 643 1.44 32.20 3.94
N TYR A 644 0.81 31.02 3.77
CA TYR A 644 -0.52 30.75 4.33
C TYR A 644 -0.49 30.56 5.86
N TRP A 645 0.56 29.94 6.42
CA TRP A 645 0.72 29.76 7.86
C TRP A 645 0.81 31.10 8.59
N ASN A 646 1.58 32.04 8.03
CA ASN A 646 1.65 33.41 8.54
C ASN A 646 0.30 34.16 8.41
N TRP A 647 -0.37 34.06 7.26
CA TRP A 647 -1.70 34.66 7.04
C TRP A 647 -2.76 34.12 8.02
N PHE A 648 -2.81 32.80 8.20
CA PHE A 648 -3.77 32.13 9.08
C PHE A 648 -3.58 32.56 10.54
N ARG A 649 -2.33 32.58 11.02
CA ARG A 649 -2.01 32.96 12.41
C ARG A 649 -2.54 34.34 12.78
N THR A 650 -2.42 35.32 11.88
CA THR A 650 -2.90 36.69 12.10
C THR A 650 -4.42 36.84 11.94
N ARG A 651 -5.08 36.08 11.03
CA ARG A 651 -6.51 36.25 10.73
C ARG A 651 -7.45 35.33 11.52
N TYR A 652 -7.03 34.10 11.82
CA TYR A 652 -7.83 33.07 12.51
C TYR A 652 -7.10 32.40 13.68
N GLY A 653 -5.78 32.58 13.80
CA GLY A 653 -4.96 32.00 14.87
C GLY A 653 -4.91 32.80 16.18
N GLY A 654 -5.45 34.02 16.22
CA GLY A 654 -5.39 34.90 17.40
C GLY A 654 -4.02 35.54 17.67
N CYS A 655 -3.04 35.37 16.78
CA CYS A 655 -1.69 35.88 16.99
C CYS A 655 -1.56 37.37 16.64
N SER A 656 -0.98 38.16 17.54
CA SER A 656 -0.67 39.59 17.28
C SER A 656 0.51 39.76 16.31
N GLU A 657 0.48 40.79 15.45
CA GLU A 657 1.53 41.00 14.43
C GLU A 657 2.95 41.11 15.02
N SER A 658 3.10 41.68 16.22
CA SER A 658 4.39 41.79 16.91
C SER A 658 4.95 40.45 17.41
N SER A 659 4.08 39.47 17.72
CA SER A 659 4.50 38.14 18.20
C SER A 659 5.23 37.31 17.12
N SER A 660 5.02 37.63 15.84
CA SER A 660 5.63 36.96 14.67
C SER A 660 7.16 36.84 14.72
N SER A 661 7.83 37.73 15.47
CA SER A 661 9.28 37.81 15.56
C SER A 661 9.90 37.16 16.81
N GLN A 662 9.10 36.87 17.86
CA GLN A 662 9.64 36.48 19.18
C GLN A 662 8.76 35.46 19.95
N THR A 663 8.50 34.29 19.39
CA THR A 663 8.57 33.00 20.14
C THR A 663 8.51 31.80 19.22
N VAL A 664 9.17 30.70 19.58
CA VAL A 664 9.09 29.42 18.86
C VAL A 664 7.84 28.64 19.29
N SER A 665 6.66 29.24 19.07
CA SER A 665 5.38 28.52 19.14
C SER A 665 5.03 28.02 17.74
N SER A 666 5.29 26.74 17.48
CA SER A 666 5.16 26.12 16.16
C SER A 666 3.73 25.75 15.75
N GLY A 667 2.71 26.23 16.48
CA GLY A 667 1.30 25.98 16.18
C GLY A 667 0.70 26.95 15.15
N LEU A 668 -0.55 26.68 14.75
CA LEU A 668 -1.37 27.59 13.95
C LEU A 668 -2.12 28.65 14.79
N PHE A 669 -2.11 28.49 16.12
CA PHE A 669 -2.88 29.30 17.07
C PHE A 669 -1.98 29.89 18.17
N CYS A 670 -2.38 31.05 18.68
CA CYS A 670 -1.83 31.71 19.86
C CYS A 670 -2.95 31.81 20.91
N LEU A 671 -3.15 30.73 21.66
CA LEU A 671 -4.09 30.71 22.79
C LEU A 671 -3.38 31.20 24.06
N ASP A 672 -4.02 32.12 24.79
CA ASP A 672 -3.71 32.35 26.20
C ASP A 672 -4.22 31.15 27.03
N GLY A 673 -3.42 30.66 27.99
CA GLY A 673 -3.65 29.40 28.71
C GLY A 673 -3.72 29.51 30.23
#